data_AF-A0A7Y5NTY2-F1
#
_entry.id   AF-A0A7Y5NTY2-F1
#
_cell.length_a   1.000
_cell.length_b   1.000
_cell.length_c   1.000
_cell.angle_alpha   90.00
_cell.angle_beta   90.00
_cell.angle_gamma   90.00
#
_symmetry.space_group_name_H-M   'P 1'
#
loop_
_entity.id
_entity.type
_entity.pdbx_description
1 polymer ?
#
loop_
_entity_poly.entity_id
_entity_poly.type
_entity_poly.pdbx_seq_one_letter_code
_entity_poly.pdbx_strand_id
1 'polypeptide(L)'
;MGKRDDRERQNCNKKSWADLDGVLAGRACPDAATLMRLIHDQNPTGKGYSPKESARRYRIKAALQTLLIERFADDLVIVKAGSDEDIVSIDHRHLDCDACHAVVLELGENARSIVRLALDIGFEEVHTPPQARRARDSNRGTPSSARGGGWKAHVLRGDELLSEFDYDGARAAYEAAVANSDAAVVAVVKLLELLVDHLGLDDAARAAAERIAGVASKSASVRGLAAVACARLGDASRVERWLVGADELRSAEAIASLAKLAFEAGRHVEAGEYVARGLRLDPRSNSLHGIRVEVERVDDVAREREERELEAHCDEPSEAIARQAELLMARFPTSRVARAIIENWGATKKAAHASDAMVRARMLAASGDPWLALTSLQSLDCDALNLVLRAELDDLRNGLLQRQGELRREERIGAALSAWFGMPRRADLYLGLDADERPIARERACNPDLDIVERLAVARPDSSDEQIVRALEAFRAFSAQELDDAAAWSLLSPHSAVLQHLPEAADHVRVLAKWHEEMKRQEAADALRALDQAIRRSELAKASEMLSTIDRTRLSEEMRAELEVCERNVLALREVRTTVGVLKEDIRYGNPRAIVLAEAKAQAAATETERSLWADMARSGREFAEARWAAARTDGARDSGWQRQAGLAATHGRLVSLKHELLLSVEHARPYVSIRAIDLRTGELARSILVCAPSGTAVVDVCVHEDRVRLIFGCMRYVDLRLPDLELRCYGDLEREGARPLAQFARGTLDWEGQYVWLARDGGRTVQVANLDDQQFGRAHEGTGSVVSIAGTGLAAFALQQYGRRVMTVFAANGRPLPKVSFPRWTKAVAVHPSGCGFVILVQSPGVEAYVAATDDNGRERSRVVLDDLRTGTRPSLLTSRDRGLTLLTYLTANGRRTMYALADEACLRVVWRLHHSCAIVAVDSACRKLFAFDPAGSRPIVELDADSPPHLESPPVDVALARMDGRMELVCGHGRAKVHRIDAVHDELAQSAEQSAILSTLATDTPDGSRIALLAMDHAASLSDWVEVAHRSTYVDETALAPDRRQHFHHLMVLCAYSSGDVEAGRLHLDAARSRYGGCDLEFLELLLALLEPVEAHPEKGGSLERARTLIDRLQASDEALARGDARSALTALDEDWLWARRDLQLAARRAEAALLLEAATPEIAFERLLLLCRFLHVIGSYYRSDAFLPRLQWSWARLTDLESRVTAAVVADAENRHQGRFRTTVLPSMPSITA
;
A
#
# COMPACT_ATOMS: atom_id res chain seq x y z
N MET A 1 24.23 -26.09 16.46
CA MET A 1 24.22 -25.51 17.83
C MET A 1 23.12 -24.45 17.92
N GLY A 2 21.84 -24.84 17.73
CA GLY A 2 20.75 -23.87 17.51
C GLY A 2 19.36 -24.47 17.67
N LYS A 3 19.06 -25.04 18.85
CA LYS A 3 17.71 -25.50 19.24
C LYS A 3 17.31 -25.05 20.65
N ARG A 4 18.01 -24.07 21.23
CA ARG A 4 17.80 -23.64 22.63
C ARG A 4 16.99 -22.34 22.77
N ASP A 5 16.95 -21.48 21.76
CA ASP A 5 16.35 -20.13 21.88
C ASP A 5 14.83 -20.08 21.72
N ASP A 6 14.21 -20.99 20.96
CA ASP A 6 12.76 -20.90 20.71
C ASP A 6 11.90 -21.37 21.91
N ARG A 7 12.48 -22.14 22.84
CA ARG A 7 11.80 -22.53 24.09
C ARG A 7 11.79 -21.43 25.16
N GLU A 8 12.67 -20.42 25.06
CA GLU A 8 12.67 -19.30 26.00
C GLU A 8 11.62 -18.24 25.63
N ARG A 9 11.32 -18.05 24.34
CA ARG A 9 10.34 -17.05 23.88
C ARG A 9 8.88 -17.42 24.20
N GLN A 10 8.51 -18.70 24.16
CA GLN A 10 7.15 -19.15 24.56
C GLN A 10 6.92 -19.13 26.08
N ASN A 11 7.96 -19.00 26.90
CA ASN A 11 7.84 -18.90 28.36
C ASN A 11 7.76 -17.45 28.89
N CYS A 12 7.97 -16.43 28.06
CA CYS A 12 7.94 -15.04 28.50
C CYS A 12 6.52 -14.48 28.70
N ASN A 13 5.51 -14.97 27.97
CA ASN A 13 4.11 -14.54 28.16
C ASN A 13 3.38 -15.23 29.34
N LYS A 14 3.97 -16.26 29.95
CA LYS A 14 3.46 -16.86 31.19
C LYS A 14 4.14 -16.32 32.46
N LYS A 15 5.12 -15.41 32.33
CA LYS A 15 5.87 -14.84 33.47
C LYS A 15 5.20 -13.66 34.18
N SER A 16 4.09 -13.09 33.67
CA SER A 16 3.49 -11.90 34.33
C SER A 16 2.79 -12.20 35.67
N TRP A 17 2.41 -13.45 35.93
CA TRP A 17 1.79 -13.86 37.19
C TRP A 17 2.79 -14.41 38.22
N ALA A 18 3.93 -14.93 37.75
CA ALA A 18 4.90 -15.61 38.61
C ALA A 18 5.66 -14.65 39.55
N ASP A 19 5.56 -13.33 39.36
CA ASP A 19 6.27 -12.35 40.18
C ASP A 19 5.35 -11.55 41.13
N LEU A 20 4.01 -11.60 40.99
CA LEU A 20 3.12 -10.85 41.88
C LEU A 20 3.23 -11.33 43.33
N ASP A 21 3.21 -12.65 43.53
CA ASP A 21 3.45 -13.25 44.85
C ASP A 21 4.89 -13.01 45.34
N GLY A 22 5.84 -12.83 44.42
CA GLY A 22 7.23 -12.46 44.73
C GLY A 22 7.34 -11.02 45.23
N VAL A 23 6.66 -10.08 44.58
CA VAL A 23 6.57 -8.66 44.94
C VAL A 23 5.87 -8.50 46.29
N LEU A 24 4.69 -9.11 46.46
CA LEU A 24 3.90 -9.00 47.70
C LEU A 24 4.60 -9.69 48.89
N ALA A 25 5.36 -10.76 48.65
CA ALA A 25 6.17 -11.40 49.68
C ALA A 25 7.54 -10.72 49.90
N GLY A 26 7.81 -9.60 49.23
CA GLY A 26 9.08 -8.86 49.35
C GLY A 26 10.31 -9.58 48.77
N ARG A 27 10.12 -10.68 48.02
CA ARG A 27 11.21 -11.40 47.34
C ARG A 27 11.67 -10.69 46.06
N ALA A 28 10.82 -9.86 45.48
CA ALA A 28 11.14 -9.00 44.35
C ALA A 28 11.09 -7.51 44.77
N CYS A 29 12.01 -6.73 44.23
CA CYS A 29 12.09 -5.28 44.47
C CYS A 29 11.79 -4.50 43.18
N PRO A 30 10.51 -4.41 42.76
CA PRO A 30 10.12 -3.64 41.59
C PRO A 30 10.32 -2.14 41.81
N ASP A 31 10.59 -1.41 40.72
CA ASP A 31 10.58 0.05 40.71
C ASP A 31 9.14 0.62 40.77
N ALA A 32 9.02 1.94 41.00
CA ALA A 32 7.72 2.61 41.14
C ALA A 32 6.84 2.45 39.90
N ALA A 33 7.41 2.54 38.69
CA ALA A 33 6.68 2.37 37.43
C ALA A 33 6.08 0.96 37.29
N THR A 34 6.83 -0.07 37.71
CA THR A 34 6.36 -1.45 37.71
C THR A 34 5.24 -1.66 38.73
N LEU A 35 5.38 -1.11 39.94
CA LEU A 35 4.32 -1.16 40.96
C LEU A 35 3.04 -0.47 40.48
N MET A 36 3.12 0.72 39.88
CA MET A 36 1.96 1.44 39.34
C MET A 36 1.24 0.66 38.25
N ARG A 37 1.97 0.04 37.33
CA ARG A 37 1.38 -0.84 36.32
C ARG A 37 0.65 -2.02 36.95
N LEU A 38 1.27 -2.69 37.92
CA LEU A 38 0.64 -3.80 38.64
C LEU A 38 -0.63 -3.33 39.39
N ILE A 39 -0.62 -2.13 39.96
CA ILE A 39 -1.79 -1.52 40.63
C ILE A 39 -2.94 -1.30 39.63
N HIS A 40 -2.66 -0.77 38.43
CA HIS A 40 -3.65 -0.59 37.36
C HIS A 40 -4.20 -1.92 36.83
N ASP A 41 -3.32 -2.91 36.64
CA ASP A 41 -3.70 -4.25 36.19
C ASP A 41 -4.65 -4.93 37.18
N GLN A 42 -4.37 -4.75 38.48
CA GLN A 42 -5.19 -5.31 39.56
C GLN A 42 -6.40 -4.46 39.93
N ASN A 43 -6.56 -3.25 39.41
CA ASN A 43 -7.76 -2.44 39.64
C ASN A 43 -8.99 -3.10 38.98
N PRO A 44 -10.00 -3.55 39.75
CA PRO A 44 -11.16 -4.24 39.20
C PRO A 44 -12.27 -3.30 38.71
N THR A 45 -12.15 -1.99 38.95
CA THR A 45 -13.15 -0.97 38.54
C THR A 45 -13.39 -1.03 37.02
N GLY A 46 -14.66 -1.13 36.61
CA GLY A 46 -15.05 -1.16 35.19
C GLY A 46 -14.74 -2.46 34.43
N LYS A 47 -14.16 -3.48 35.08
CA LYS A 47 -13.73 -4.73 34.41
C LYS A 47 -14.72 -5.92 34.50
N GLY A 48 -15.92 -5.72 35.07
CA GLY A 48 -16.98 -6.73 35.09
C GLY A 48 -16.70 -8.01 35.90
N TYR A 49 -15.74 -7.98 36.84
CA TYR A 49 -15.43 -9.16 37.66
C TYR A 49 -16.51 -9.50 38.68
N SER A 50 -16.64 -10.79 39.02
CA SER A 50 -17.54 -11.25 40.09
C SER A 50 -17.22 -10.55 41.42
N PRO A 51 -18.21 -10.36 42.34
CA PRO A 51 -17.97 -9.70 43.62
C PRO A 51 -16.80 -10.30 44.43
N LYS A 52 -16.65 -11.62 44.38
CA LYS A 52 -15.56 -12.34 45.08
C LYS A 52 -14.18 -12.03 44.48
N GLU A 53 -14.07 -11.97 43.16
CA GLU A 53 -12.81 -11.65 42.48
C GLU A 53 -12.49 -10.16 42.59
N SER A 54 -13.48 -9.27 42.48
CA SER A 54 -13.32 -7.84 42.74
C SER A 54 -12.78 -7.60 44.16
N ALA A 55 -13.35 -8.26 45.17
CA ALA A 55 -12.88 -8.17 46.55
C ALA A 55 -11.46 -8.75 46.75
N ARG A 56 -11.06 -9.78 46.00
CA ARG A 56 -9.68 -10.31 46.01
C ARG A 56 -8.71 -9.30 45.38
N ARG A 57 -9.09 -8.73 44.24
CA ARG A 57 -8.27 -7.77 43.49
C ARG A 57 -8.10 -6.44 44.21
N TYR A 58 -9.14 -5.93 44.87
CA TYR A 58 -9.01 -4.75 45.73
C TYR A 58 -8.00 -4.96 46.87
N ARG A 59 -7.97 -6.14 47.49
CA ARG A 59 -6.96 -6.47 48.52
C ARG A 59 -5.54 -6.50 47.95
N ILE A 60 -5.35 -7.07 46.77
CA ILE A 60 -4.05 -7.08 46.08
C ILE A 60 -3.62 -5.65 45.71
N LYS A 61 -4.55 -4.86 45.16
CA LYS A 61 -4.33 -3.45 44.81
C LYS A 61 -3.89 -2.64 46.04
N ALA A 62 -4.59 -2.77 47.16
CA ALA A 62 -4.25 -2.09 48.41
C ALA A 62 -2.87 -2.51 48.96
N ALA A 63 -2.52 -3.80 48.84
CA ALA A 63 -1.20 -4.30 49.24
C ALA A 63 -0.06 -3.73 48.35
N LEU A 64 -0.29 -3.62 47.04
CA LEU A 64 0.66 -3.00 46.12
C LEU A 64 0.78 -1.48 46.35
N GLN A 65 -0.34 -0.79 46.61
CA GLN A 65 -0.36 0.64 46.96
C GLN A 65 0.38 0.88 48.30
N THR A 66 0.24 -0.01 49.27
CA THR A 66 1.02 0.01 50.52
C THR A 66 2.52 -0.08 50.23
N LEU A 67 2.95 -1.04 49.40
CA LEU A 67 4.36 -1.18 49.01
C LEU A 67 4.91 0.03 48.24
N LEU A 68 4.10 0.64 47.37
CA LEU A 68 4.46 1.84 46.62
C LEU A 68 4.70 3.02 47.58
N ILE A 69 3.75 3.28 48.49
CA ILE A 69 3.86 4.36 49.48
C ILE A 69 5.07 4.14 50.39
N GLU A 70 5.26 2.94 50.92
CA GLU A 70 6.35 2.66 51.86
C GLU A 70 7.75 2.82 51.24
N ARG A 71 7.90 2.56 49.93
CA ARG A 71 9.20 2.59 49.26
C ARG A 71 9.52 3.91 48.57
N PHE A 72 8.49 4.63 48.13
CA PHE A 72 8.64 5.78 47.25
C PHE A 72 7.91 7.02 47.79
N ALA A 73 7.64 7.10 49.10
CA ALA A 73 6.90 8.20 49.72
C ALA A 73 7.37 9.59 49.26
N ASP A 74 8.69 9.81 49.18
CA ASP A 74 9.29 11.09 48.78
C ASP A 74 9.03 11.47 47.31
N ASP A 75 8.73 10.49 46.46
CA ASP A 75 8.45 10.65 45.04
C ASP A 75 6.93 10.73 44.74
N LEU A 76 6.08 10.63 45.76
CA LEU A 76 4.62 10.60 45.60
C LEU A 76 3.97 11.93 46.02
N VAL A 77 2.95 12.32 45.27
CA VAL A 77 2.02 13.39 45.61
C VAL A 77 0.71 12.72 46.03
N ILE A 78 0.30 12.93 47.29
CA ILE A 78 -0.88 12.30 47.86
C ILE A 78 -1.92 13.38 48.15
N VAL A 79 -3.04 13.33 47.44
CA VAL A 79 -4.09 14.35 47.49
C VAL A 79 -5.41 13.72 47.87
N LYS A 80 -6.24 14.41 48.66
CA LYS A 80 -7.59 13.95 48.99
C LYS A 80 -8.45 13.87 47.71
N ALA A 81 -9.05 12.72 47.45
CA ALA A 81 -9.86 12.51 46.26
C ALA A 81 -11.36 12.66 46.59
N GLY A 82 -11.90 13.86 46.35
CA GLY A 82 -13.31 14.17 46.58
C GLY A 82 -13.65 14.56 48.03
N SER A 83 -14.94 14.49 48.38
CA SER A 83 -15.45 14.90 49.70
C SER A 83 -15.26 13.83 50.79
N ASP A 84 -14.90 12.60 50.42
CA ASP A 84 -14.73 11.50 51.36
C ASP A 84 -13.38 11.61 52.09
N GLU A 85 -13.38 11.57 53.42
CA GLU A 85 -12.17 11.73 54.25
C GLU A 85 -11.18 10.58 54.11
N ASP A 86 -11.66 9.42 53.66
CA ASP A 86 -10.89 8.19 53.65
C ASP A 86 -10.38 7.77 52.27
N ILE A 87 -10.48 8.62 51.23
CA ILE A 87 -10.00 8.30 49.88
C ILE A 87 -8.95 9.33 49.42
N VAL A 88 -7.80 8.83 48.96
CA VAL A 88 -6.70 9.64 48.41
C VAL A 88 -6.36 9.23 46.98
N SER A 89 -5.97 10.21 46.16
CA SER A 89 -5.20 10.02 44.93
C SER A 89 -3.72 9.91 45.27
N ILE A 90 -3.01 9.04 44.57
CA ILE A 90 -1.58 8.83 44.73
C ILE A 90 -0.95 9.01 43.35
N ASP A 91 -0.19 10.08 43.16
CA ASP A 91 0.43 10.43 41.89
C ASP A 91 1.96 10.37 42.00
N HIS A 92 2.65 9.91 40.97
CA HIS A 92 4.13 9.96 40.97
C HIS A 92 4.62 11.31 40.44
N ARG A 93 5.44 12.00 41.21
CA ARG A 93 5.95 13.36 40.89
C ARG A 93 6.72 13.43 39.56
N HIS A 94 7.34 12.32 39.15
CA HIS A 94 8.23 12.26 37.98
C HIS A 94 7.77 11.37 36.80
N LEU A 95 6.73 10.56 36.97
CA LEU A 95 6.35 9.56 35.95
C LEU A 95 5.08 9.92 35.18
N ASP A 96 4.41 11.02 35.54
CA ASP A 96 3.14 11.47 34.93
C ASP A 96 2.11 10.33 34.83
N CYS A 97 2.00 9.56 35.93
CA CYS A 97 1.06 8.47 36.05
C CYS A 97 0.55 8.37 37.50
N ASP A 98 -0.77 8.14 37.63
CA ASP A 98 -1.40 7.87 38.90
C ASP A 98 -1.24 6.40 39.31
N ALA A 99 -1.32 6.12 40.61
CA ALA A 99 -1.46 4.78 41.17
C ALA A 99 -2.91 4.48 41.55
N CYS A 100 -3.87 5.08 40.85
CA CYS A 100 -5.30 5.11 41.18
C CYS A 100 -5.63 5.61 42.60
N HIS A 101 -6.92 5.76 42.88
CA HIS A 101 -7.41 6.02 44.23
C HIS A 101 -7.11 4.87 45.20
N ALA A 102 -6.74 5.22 46.43
CA ALA A 102 -6.55 4.33 47.57
C ALA A 102 -7.48 4.71 48.72
N VAL A 103 -8.05 3.70 49.39
CA VAL A 103 -8.83 3.88 50.61
C VAL A 103 -7.86 3.81 51.79
N VAL A 104 -7.74 4.88 52.56
CA VAL A 104 -6.74 5.05 53.63
C VAL A 104 -6.82 3.94 54.68
N LEU A 105 -8.02 3.46 54.99
CA LEU A 105 -8.25 2.36 55.95
C LEU A 105 -7.78 0.99 55.44
N GLU A 106 -7.73 0.76 54.13
CA GLU A 106 -7.31 -0.52 53.52
C GLU A 106 -5.78 -0.61 53.34
N LEU A 107 -5.06 0.50 53.54
CA LEU A 107 -3.60 0.53 53.50
C LEU A 107 -2.99 -0.11 54.75
N GLY A 108 -1.77 -0.66 54.62
CA GLY A 108 -0.96 -1.10 55.75
C GLY A 108 -0.65 0.04 56.72
N GLU A 109 -0.42 -0.29 57.99
CA GLU A 109 -0.32 0.70 59.08
C GLU A 109 0.73 1.80 58.84
N ASN A 110 1.89 1.42 58.27
CA ASN A 110 2.96 2.37 57.98
C ASN A 110 2.60 3.28 56.80
N ALA A 111 2.14 2.71 55.67
CA ALA A 111 1.62 3.48 54.54
C ALA A 111 0.47 4.42 54.95
N ARG A 112 -0.44 3.96 55.81
CA ARG A 112 -1.54 4.78 56.36
C ARG A 112 -1.01 5.95 57.19
N SER A 113 0.00 5.71 58.02
CA SER A 113 0.64 6.76 58.82
C SER A 113 1.35 7.78 57.94
N ILE A 114 2.02 7.35 56.86
CA ILE A 114 2.64 8.23 55.86
C ILE A 114 1.59 9.06 55.13
N VAL A 115 0.49 8.45 54.68
CA VAL A 115 -0.62 9.16 54.02
C VAL A 115 -1.25 10.17 54.95
N ARG A 116 -1.56 9.81 56.20
CA ARG A 116 -2.10 10.74 57.19
C ARG A 116 -1.13 11.88 57.49
N LEU A 117 0.15 11.56 57.65
CA LEU A 117 1.18 12.59 57.82
C LEU A 117 1.26 13.51 56.61
N ALA A 118 1.18 13.00 55.38
CA ALA A 118 1.20 13.81 54.16
C ALA A 118 -0.04 14.73 54.06
N LEU A 119 -1.22 14.23 54.49
CA LEU A 119 -2.45 15.02 54.57
C LEU A 119 -2.41 16.04 55.72
N ASP A 120 -1.87 15.68 56.88
CA ASP A 120 -1.80 16.51 58.10
C ASP A 120 -0.74 17.60 58.00
N ILE A 121 0.43 17.28 57.42
CA ILE A 121 1.47 18.26 57.10
C ILE A 121 0.93 19.25 56.08
N GLY A 122 -0.05 18.84 55.26
CA GLY A 122 -0.58 19.62 54.18
C GLY A 122 0.58 20.11 53.34
N PHE A 123 1.19 19.21 52.54
CA PHE A 123 2.24 19.55 51.58
C PHE A 123 1.68 20.53 50.53
N GLU A 124 1.42 21.77 50.94
CA GLU A 124 1.54 22.99 50.17
C GLU A 124 3.00 23.07 49.76
N GLU A 125 3.37 22.33 48.73
CA GLU A 125 4.56 22.69 47.99
C GLU A 125 4.30 24.08 47.40
N VAL A 126 5.21 24.97 47.73
CA VAL A 126 5.26 26.40 47.44
C VAL A 126 5.06 26.66 45.93
N HIS A 127 3.81 26.80 45.52
CA HIS A 127 3.42 27.84 44.59
C HIS A 127 2.63 28.86 45.39
N THR A 128 3.32 29.82 45.98
CA THR A 128 2.70 31.05 46.47
C THR A 128 2.23 31.83 45.24
N PRO A 129 0.91 31.99 44.98
CA PRO A 129 0.45 33.11 44.17
C PRO A 129 0.76 34.39 44.99
N PRO A 130 1.09 35.52 44.37
CA PRO A 130 1.35 36.74 45.13
C PRO A 130 0.09 37.10 45.94
N GLN A 131 0.12 36.84 47.25
CA GLN A 131 -0.92 37.33 48.15
C GLN A 131 -0.87 38.85 48.15
N ALA A 132 -1.86 39.43 47.48
CA ALA A 132 -2.25 40.81 47.66
C ALA A 132 -2.45 41.06 49.16
N ARG A 133 -1.57 41.89 49.72
CA ARG A 133 -1.77 42.50 51.02
C ARG A 133 -3.14 43.16 51.03
N ARG A 134 -4.01 42.73 51.94
CA ARG A 134 -5.15 43.52 52.41
C ARG A 134 -4.61 44.84 52.98
N ALA A 135 -4.69 45.91 52.20
CA ALA A 135 -4.79 47.26 52.73
C ALA A 135 -6.28 47.65 52.65
N ARG A 136 -6.89 47.81 53.83
CA ARG A 136 -8.11 48.60 53.97
C ARG A 136 -7.76 50.08 53.73
N ASP A 137 -8.75 50.74 53.15
CA ASP A 137 -9.04 52.18 53.13
C ASP A 137 -8.60 53.05 51.95
N SER A 138 -9.62 53.75 51.42
CA SER A 138 -9.66 54.84 50.43
C SER A 138 -9.25 54.43 49.00
N ASN A 139 -10.10 54.46 47.97
CA ASN A 139 -11.01 55.52 47.58
C ASN A 139 -11.99 55.02 46.49
N ARG A 140 -13.27 55.39 46.55
CA ARG A 140 -14.23 55.22 45.44
C ARG A 140 -13.80 56.15 44.29
N GLY A 141 -13.12 55.58 43.29
CA GLY A 141 -12.90 56.21 42.00
C GLY A 141 -13.69 55.46 40.94
N THR A 142 -14.85 55.99 40.57
CA THR A 142 -15.61 55.62 39.36
C THR A 142 -14.67 55.60 38.15
N PRO A 143 -14.48 54.46 37.44
CA PRO A 143 -13.78 54.49 36.16
C PRO A 143 -14.69 55.17 35.15
N SER A 144 -14.25 56.36 34.77
CA SER A 144 -14.73 57.08 33.60
C SER A 144 -14.84 56.15 32.40
N SER A 145 -16.01 56.21 31.78
CA SER A 145 -16.36 55.70 30.47
C SER A 145 -15.23 55.79 29.43
N ALA A 146 -15.06 54.67 28.72
CA ALA A 146 -15.05 54.54 27.27
C ALA A 146 -14.16 55.49 26.45
N ARG A 147 -13.18 54.90 25.75
CA ARG A 147 -13.02 55.00 24.29
C ARG A 147 -11.88 54.08 23.80
N GLY A 148 -12.21 53.07 23.00
CA GLY A 148 -11.33 52.64 21.91
C GLY A 148 -10.60 51.28 21.99
N GLY A 149 -10.85 50.42 22.97
CA GLY A 149 -10.35 49.05 22.91
C GLY A 149 -11.19 48.24 21.92
N GLY A 150 -10.79 48.12 20.65
CA GLY A 150 -11.48 47.26 19.68
C GLY A 150 -11.55 45.79 20.16
N TRP A 151 -12.31 44.94 19.48
CA TRP A 151 -12.54 43.53 19.86
C TRP A 151 -11.28 42.74 20.28
N LYS A 152 -10.10 43.06 19.71
CA LYS A 152 -8.81 42.46 20.08
C LYS A 152 -8.43 42.68 21.54
N ALA A 153 -8.69 43.87 22.09
CA ALA A 153 -8.40 44.17 23.50
C ALA A 153 -9.28 43.34 24.43
N HIS A 154 -10.54 43.13 24.04
CA HIS A 154 -11.47 42.28 24.77
C HIS A 154 -11.09 40.79 24.70
N VAL A 155 -10.60 40.29 23.55
CA VAL A 155 -10.07 38.91 23.45
C VAL A 155 -8.85 38.74 24.35
N LEU A 156 -7.87 39.65 24.29
CA LEU A 156 -6.67 39.57 25.12
C LEU A 156 -7.03 39.58 26.62
N ARG A 157 -7.97 40.45 27.02
CA ARG A 157 -8.46 40.48 28.40
C ARG A 157 -9.17 39.18 28.79
N GLY A 158 -9.93 38.59 27.87
CA GLY A 158 -10.56 37.29 28.07
C GLY A 158 -9.53 36.19 28.29
N ASP A 159 -8.45 36.17 27.50
CA ASP A 159 -7.37 35.18 27.64
C ASP A 159 -6.62 35.33 28.98
N GLU A 160 -6.36 36.57 29.42
CA GLU A 160 -5.80 36.86 30.76
C GLU A 160 -6.69 36.32 31.87
N LEU A 161 -7.99 36.66 31.83
CA LEU A 161 -8.97 36.23 32.84
C LEU A 161 -9.15 34.71 32.85
N LEU A 162 -9.14 34.09 31.68
CA LEU A 162 -9.19 32.63 31.56
C LEU A 162 -7.96 31.97 32.21
N SER A 163 -6.77 32.56 32.03
CA SER A 163 -5.53 32.09 32.68
C SER A 163 -5.52 32.30 34.20
N GLU A 164 -6.26 33.31 34.68
CA GLU A 164 -6.50 33.58 36.11
C GLU A 164 -7.66 32.74 36.68
N PHE A 165 -8.26 31.85 35.88
CA PHE A 165 -9.45 31.04 36.21
C PHE A 165 -10.71 31.88 36.54
N ASP A 166 -10.76 33.15 36.13
CA ASP A 166 -11.95 34.00 36.20
C ASP A 166 -12.82 33.78 34.96
N TYR A 167 -13.58 32.68 34.95
CA TYR A 167 -14.40 32.29 33.79
C TYR A 167 -15.55 33.27 33.51
N ASP A 168 -16.14 33.88 34.54
CA ASP A 168 -17.21 34.87 34.38
C ASP A 168 -16.66 36.16 33.77
N GLY A 169 -15.50 36.60 34.24
CA GLY A 169 -14.76 37.71 33.66
C GLY A 169 -14.35 37.44 32.21
N ALA A 170 -13.79 36.25 31.94
CA ALA A 170 -13.40 35.83 30.60
C ALA A 170 -14.60 35.78 29.65
N ARG A 171 -15.74 35.24 30.11
CA ARG A 171 -16.99 35.21 29.36
C ARG A 171 -17.47 36.62 29.02
N ALA A 172 -17.56 37.52 30.01
CA ALA A 172 -17.98 38.89 29.79
C ALA A 172 -17.05 39.63 28.80
N ALA A 173 -15.74 39.37 28.87
CA ALA A 173 -14.77 39.92 27.96
C ALA A 173 -14.94 39.38 26.53
N TYR A 174 -15.09 38.06 26.33
CA TYR A 174 -15.32 37.49 25.00
C TYR A 174 -16.70 37.87 24.41
N GLU A 175 -17.76 37.94 25.22
CA GLU A 175 -19.07 38.44 24.79
C GLU A 175 -18.98 39.91 24.33
N ALA A 176 -18.24 40.75 25.06
CA ALA A 176 -17.95 42.12 24.64
C ALA A 176 -17.09 42.15 23.36
N ALA A 177 -16.16 41.23 23.17
CA ALA A 177 -15.37 41.12 21.94
C ALA A 177 -16.24 40.80 20.73
N VAL A 178 -17.18 39.86 20.86
CA VAL A 178 -18.14 39.50 19.81
C VAL A 178 -19.08 40.66 19.50
N ALA A 179 -19.61 41.34 20.52
CA ALA A 179 -20.50 42.50 20.33
C ALA A 179 -19.83 43.70 19.64
N ASN A 180 -18.51 43.85 19.76
CA ASN A 180 -17.75 44.94 19.13
C ASN A 180 -17.20 44.58 17.74
N SER A 181 -17.53 43.40 17.18
CA SER A 181 -17.12 43.02 15.83
C SER A 181 -18.01 41.92 15.24
N ASP A 182 -18.86 42.31 14.28
CA ASP A 182 -19.76 41.40 13.56
C ASP A 182 -19.04 40.30 12.75
N ALA A 183 -17.71 40.34 12.62
CA ALA A 183 -16.94 39.41 11.80
C ALA A 183 -15.65 38.87 12.45
N ALA A 184 -15.42 39.11 13.75
CA ALA A 184 -14.23 38.60 14.42
C ALA A 184 -14.37 37.10 14.75
N VAL A 185 -14.06 36.25 13.77
CA VAL A 185 -14.01 34.77 13.91
C VAL A 185 -13.29 34.34 15.19
N VAL A 186 -12.15 34.98 15.50
CA VAL A 186 -11.34 34.67 16.68
C VAL A 186 -12.10 34.89 17.99
N ALA A 187 -12.84 35.99 18.13
CA ALA A 187 -13.60 36.30 19.33
C ALA A 187 -14.74 35.28 19.55
N VAL A 188 -15.39 34.90 18.46
CA VAL A 188 -16.45 33.90 18.45
C VAL A 188 -15.92 32.52 18.83
N VAL A 189 -14.80 32.11 18.24
CA VAL A 189 -14.14 30.84 18.59
C VAL A 189 -13.79 30.82 20.07
N LYS A 190 -13.19 31.89 20.60
CA LYS A 190 -12.84 31.96 22.03
C LYS A 190 -14.03 31.89 22.96
N LEU A 191 -15.13 32.57 22.62
CA LEU A 191 -16.37 32.46 23.39
C LEU A 191 -16.93 31.02 23.34
N LEU A 192 -16.95 30.38 22.18
CA LEU A 192 -17.45 29.00 22.05
C LEU A 192 -16.53 27.97 22.73
N GLU A 193 -15.21 28.11 22.64
CA GLU A 193 -14.24 27.27 23.37
C GLU A 193 -14.48 27.38 24.88
N LEU A 194 -14.62 28.59 25.42
CA LEU A 194 -14.94 28.81 26.84
C LEU A 194 -16.25 28.11 27.23
N LEU A 195 -17.31 28.30 26.44
CA LEU A 195 -18.62 27.75 26.78
C LEU A 195 -18.68 26.22 26.64
N VAL A 196 -18.04 25.63 25.62
CA VAL A 196 -18.11 24.19 25.33
C VAL A 196 -17.05 23.38 26.08
N ASP A 197 -15.79 23.80 26.05
CA ASP A 197 -14.67 23.00 26.55
C ASP A 197 -14.38 23.26 28.04
N HIS A 198 -14.55 24.52 28.49
CA HIS A 198 -14.20 24.90 29.86
C HIS A 198 -15.39 24.89 30.81
N LEU A 199 -16.56 25.38 30.36
CA LEU A 199 -17.73 25.54 31.22
C LEU A 199 -18.83 24.49 31.02
N GLY A 200 -18.85 23.78 29.89
CA GLY A 200 -19.92 22.83 29.54
C GLY A 200 -21.31 23.48 29.49
N LEU A 201 -21.40 24.78 29.19
CA LEU A 201 -22.64 25.53 29.06
C LEU A 201 -23.18 25.43 27.63
N ASP A 202 -23.53 24.22 27.20
CA ASP A 202 -23.87 23.91 25.80
C ASP A 202 -25.08 24.71 25.28
N ASP A 203 -26.08 24.98 26.11
CA ASP A 203 -27.22 25.83 25.73
C ASP A 203 -26.81 27.28 25.46
N ALA A 204 -25.89 27.82 26.25
CA ALA A 204 -25.35 29.17 26.04
C ALA A 204 -24.46 29.20 24.79
N ALA A 205 -23.66 28.15 24.56
CA ALA A 205 -22.85 27.99 23.35
C ALA A 205 -23.73 27.94 22.09
N ARG A 206 -24.82 27.17 22.13
CA ARG A 206 -25.82 27.10 21.04
C ARG A 206 -26.47 28.46 20.79
N ALA A 207 -26.93 29.15 21.83
CA ALA A 207 -27.55 30.47 21.70
C ALA A 207 -26.56 31.54 21.23
N ALA A 208 -25.28 31.43 21.59
CA ALA A 208 -24.22 32.26 21.03
C ALA A 208 -24.02 31.92 19.55
N ALA A 209 -23.95 30.63 19.20
CA ALA A 209 -23.74 30.17 17.83
C ALA A 209 -24.83 30.66 16.85
N GLU A 210 -26.10 30.62 17.27
CA GLU A 210 -27.25 31.04 16.45
C GLU A 210 -27.31 32.56 16.21
N ARG A 211 -26.64 33.36 17.04
CA ARG A 211 -26.54 34.81 16.86
C ARG A 211 -25.41 35.21 15.92
N ILE A 212 -24.50 34.30 15.57
CA ILE A 212 -23.38 34.58 14.67
C ILE A 212 -23.89 34.64 13.23
N ALA A 213 -23.69 35.77 12.57
CA ALA A 213 -23.95 35.95 11.15
C ALA A 213 -22.63 36.07 10.34
N GLY A 214 -22.74 36.06 9.01
CA GLY A 214 -21.63 36.41 8.12
C GLY A 214 -20.45 35.43 8.12
N VAL A 215 -19.24 35.94 7.99
CA VAL A 215 -18.00 35.16 7.77
C VAL A 215 -17.70 34.19 8.92
N ALA A 216 -17.99 34.58 10.16
CA ALA A 216 -17.73 33.73 11.33
C ALA A 216 -18.57 32.45 11.35
N SER A 217 -19.81 32.50 10.86
CA SER A 217 -20.68 31.31 10.74
C SER A 217 -20.17 30.28 9.73
N LYS A 218 -19.25 30.66 8.84
CA LYS A 218 -18.62 29.78 7.84
C LYS A 218 -17.30 29.18 8.31
N SER A 219 -16.77 29.61 9.46
CA SER A 219 -15.52 29.07 10.02
C SER A 219 -15.70 27.63 10.49
N ALA A 220 -14.82 26.73 10.05
CA ALA A 220 -14.84 25.32 10.42
C ALA A 220 -14.79 25.08 11.94
N SER A 221 -14.00 25.89 12.68
CA SER A 221 -13.89 25.80 14.14
C SER A 221 -15.18 26.22 14.85
N VAL A 222 -15.81 27.33 14.42
CA VAL A 222 -17.10 27.79 14.96
C VAL A 222 -18.17 26.73 14.74
N ARG A 223 -18.23 26.17 13.52
CA ARG A 223 -19.15 25.11 13.15
C ARG A 223 -18.95 23.84 13.97
N GLY A 224 -17.70 23.41 14.14
CA GLY A 224 -17.34 22.25 14.97
C GLY A 224 -17.77 22.41 16.43
N LEU A 225 -17.46 23.55 17.06
CA LEU A 225 -17.86 23.81 18.45
C LEU A 225 -19.39 23.93 18.60
N ALA A 226 -20.07 24.56 17.65
CA ALA A 226 -21.54 24.62 17.63
C ALA A 226 -22.18 23.23 17.46
N ALA A 227 -21.59 22.37 16.63
CA ALA A 227 -22.03 20.99 16.44
C ALA A 227 -21.87 20.18 17.74
N VAL A 228 -20.73 20.30 18.44
CA VAL A 228 -20.49 19.63 19.73
C VAL A 228 -21.54 20.07 20.77
N ALA A 229 -21.78 21.37 20.90
CA ALA A 229 -22.79 21.89 21.82
C ALA A 229 -24.20 21.36 21.50
N CYS A 230 -24.61 21.38 20.23
CA CYS A 230 -25.90 20.84 19.81
C CYS A 230 -26.00 19.32 20.05
N ALA A 231 -24.89 18.59 19.86
CA ALA A 231 -24.85 17.15 20.05
C ALA A 231 -25.00 16.77 21.52
N ARG A 232 -24.35 17.48 22.45
CA ARG A 232 -24.49 17.26 23.90
C ARG A 232 -25.90 17.56 24.42
N LEU A 233 -26.63 18.45 23.74
CA LEU A 233 -28.06 18.73 24.00
C LEU A 233 -29.01 17.73 23.32
N GLY A 234 -28.51 16.78 22.52
CA GLY A 234 -29.33 15.79 21.81
C GLY A 234 -30.08 16.32 20.59
N ASP A 235 -29.73 17.51 20.06
CA ASP A 235 -30.40 18.09 18.89
C ASP A 235 -29.72 17.66 17.58
N ALA A 236 -29.94 16.39 17.21
CA ALA A 236 -29.33 15.76 16.03
C ALA A 236 -29.58 16.54 14.73
N SER A 237 -30.77 17.11 14.55
CA SER A 237 -31.11 17.89 13.35
C SER A 237 -30.25 19.16 13.22
N ARG A 238 -29.89 19.80 14.35
CA ARG A 238 -28.99 20.95 14.34
C ARG A 238 -27.53 20.56 14.17
N VAL A 239 -27.12 19.41 14.71
CA VAL A 239 -25.77 18.88 14.50
C VAL A 239 -25.50 18.73 13.01
N GLU A 240 -26.41 18.11 12.24
CA GLU A 240 -26.21 17.95 10.78
C GLU A 240 -26.00 19.27 10.04
N ARG A 241 -26.74 20.33 10.43
CA ARG A 241 -26.57 21.66 9.82
C ARG A 241 -25.19 22.25 10.09
N TRP A 242 -24.66 22.04 11.29
CA TRP A 242 -23.35 22.55 11.69
C TRP A 242 -22.19 21.69 11.19
N LEU A 243 -22.37 20.37 11.01
CA LEU A 243 -21.32 19.47 10.52
C LEU A 243 -20.87 19.78 9.08
N VAL A 244 -21.72 20.39 8.25
CA VAL A 244 -21.34 20.78 6.89
C VAL A 244 -20.21 21.81 6.96
N GLY A 245 -19.00 21.45 6.53
CA GLY A 245 -17.83 22.34 6.56
C GLY A 245 -17.26 22.62 7.95
N ALA A 246 -17.57 21.78 8.94
CA ALA A 246 -16.90 21.79 10.25
C ALA A 246 -15.52 21.11 10.19
N ASP A 247 -14.69 21.40 11.18
CA ASP A 247 -13.42 20.70 11.43
C ASP A 247 -13.65 19.20 11.69
N GLU A 248 -12.80 18.32 11.13
CA GLU A 248 -12.98 16.86 11.19
C GLU A 248 -12.94 16.31 12.62
N LEU A 249 -12.03 16.81 13.46
CA LEU A 249 -11.88 16.35 14.85
C LEU A 249 -13.11 16.72 15.69
N ARG A 250 -13.57 17.97 15.58
CA ARG A 250 -14.80 18.40 16.29
C ARG A 250 -16.06 17.76 15.72
N SER A 251 -16.07 17.44 14.44
CA SER A 251 -17.15 16.68 13.82
C SER A 251 -17.23 15.26 14.40
N ALA A 252 -16.09 14.58 14.57
CA ALA A 252 -16.03 13.28 15.22
C ALA A 252 -16.48 13.35 16.69
N GLU A 253 -16.11 14.40 17.44
CA GLU A 253 -16.56 14.62 18.83
C GLU A 253 -18.08 14.83 18.93
N ALA A 254 -18.67 15.64 18.05
CA ALA A 254 -20.10 15.87 17.99
C ALA A 254 -20.86 14.55 17.69
N ILE A 255 -20.38 13.77 16.72
CA ILE A 255 -20.97 12.47 16.39
C ILE A 255 -20.82 11.47 17.54
N ALA A 256 -19.68 11.48 18.25
CA ALA A 256 -19.49 10.64 19.43
C ALA A 256 -20.49 10.98 20.55
N SER A 257 -20.81 12.26 20.71
CA SER A 257 -21.83 12.71 21.68
C SER A 257 -23.24 12.24 21.29
N LEU A 258 -23.60 12.30 20.00
CA LEU A 258 -24.86 11.74 19.49
C LEU A 258 -24.92 10.21 19.67
N ALA A 259 -23.84 9.51 19.34
CA ALA A 259 -23.75 8.06 19.53
C ALA A 259 -23.99 7.67 20.99
N LYS A 260 -23.39 8.42 21.93
CA LYS A 260 -23.56 8.19 23.36
C LYS A 260 -25.01 8.41 23.80
N LEU A 261 -25.64 9.52 23.42
CA LEU A 261 -27.04 9.81 23.77
C LEU A 261 -28.01 8.80 23.15
N ALA A 262 -27.79 8.38 21.91
CA ALA A 262 -28.59 7.34 21.27
C ALA A 262 -28.45 6.00 22.01
N PHE A 263 -27.22 5.65 22.43
CA PHE A 263 -26.96 4.46 23.22
C PHE A 263 -27.66 4.50 24.59
N GLU A 264 -27.53 5.61 25.32
CA GLU A 264 -28.17 5.82 26.64
C GLU A 264 -29.71 5.82 26.54
N ALA A 265 -30.27 6.24 25.40
CA ALA A 265 -31.70 6.18 25.11
C ALA A 265 -32.19 4.80 24.65
N GLY A 266 -31.32 3.78 24.59
CA GLY A 266 -31.64 2.43 24.11
C GLY A 266 -31.82 2.30 22.59
N ARG A 267 -31.41 3.32 21.83
CA ARG A 267 -31.48 3.34 20.36
C ARG A 267 -30.17 2.81 19.75
N HIS A 268 -29.87 1.53 20.01
CA HIS A 268 -28.57 0.92 19.71
C HIS A 268 -28.21 0.90 18.21
N VAL A 269 -29.19 0.75 17.32
CA VAL A 269 -28.98 0.79 15.86
C VAL A 269 -28.48 2.18 15.43
N GLU A 270 -29.16 3.23 15.87
CA GLU A 270 -28.79 4.61 15.61
C GLU A 270 -27.41 4.94 16.22
N ALA A 271 -27.14 4.45 17.42
CA ALA A 271 -25.81 4.56 18.04
C ALA A 271 -24.72 3.89 17.19
N GLY A 272 -24.97 2.70 16.65
CA GLY A 272 -24.06 2.00 15.74
C GLY A 272 -23.78 2.77 14.45
N GLU A 273 -24.81 3.39 13.86
CA GLU A 273 -24.65 4.24 12.68
C GLU A 273 -23.79 5.48 12.96
N TYR A 274 -24.03 6.15 14.10
CA TYR A 274 -23.20 7.28 14.53
C TYR A 274 -21.76 6.84 14.82
N VAL A 275 -21.54 5.69 15.47
CA VAL A 275 -20.20 5.13 15.69
C VAL A 275 -19.46 4.90 14.38
N ALA A 276 -20.10 4.24 13.42
CA ALA A 276 -19.51 3.95 12.12
C ALA A 276 -19.16 5.24 11.36
N ARG A 277 -20.03 6.26 11.42
CA ARG A 277 -19.78 7.57 10.81
C ARG A 277 -18.65 8.32 11.51
N GLY A 278 -18.63 8.34 12.83
CA GLY A 278 -17.58 9.01 13.61
C GLY A 278 -16.20 8.41 13.38
N LEU A 279 -16.09 7.08 13.31
CA LEU A 279 -14.82 6.38 13.08
C LEU A 279 -14.26 6.60 11.67
N ARG A 280 -15.08 7.01 10.69
CA ARG A 280 -14.61 7.46 9.37
C ARG A 280 -13.94 8.83 9.43
N LEU A 281 -14.37 9.69 10.35
CA LEU A 281 -13.79 11.04 10.54
C LEU A 281 -12.55 10.99 11.44
N ASP A 282 -12.60 10.24 12.54
CA ASP A 282 -11.44 10.00 13.41
C ASP A 282 -11.33 8.51 13.77
N PRO A 283 -10.51 7.74 13.03
CA PRO A 283 -10.26 6.33 13.32
C PRO A 283 -9.56 6.05 14.66
N ARG A 284 -9.07 7.08 15.37
CA ARG A 284 -8.34 6.94 16.65
C ARG A 284 -9.17 7.36 17.86
N SER A 285 -10.44 7.69 17.67
CA SER A 285 -11.32 8.16 18.74
C SER A 285 -11.60 7.06 19.77
N ASN A 286 -11.01 7.20 20.96
CA ASN A 286 -11.22 6.28 22.08
C ASN A 286 -12.69 6.24 22.54
N SER A 287 -13.41 7.37 22.49
CA SER A 287 -14.81 7.45 22.91
C SER A 287 -15.72 6.65 21.98
N LEU A 288 -15.53 6.78 20.66
CA LEU A 288 -16.28 6.02 19.66
C LEU A 288 -15.98 4.52 19.74
N HIS A 289 -14.73 4.14 19.97
CA HIS A 289 -14.38 2.73 20.21
C HIS A 289 -15.05 2.16 21.47
N GLY A 290 -15.11 2.94 22.56
CA GLY A 290 -15.83 2.54 23.78
C GLY A 290 -17.32 2.30 23.53
N ILE A 291 -17.99 3.21 22.81
CA ILE A 291 -19.41 3.06 22.46
C ILE A 291 -19.62 1.87 21.51
N ARG A 292 -18.72 1.65 20.54
CA ARG A 292 -18.79 0.51 19.62
C ARG A 292 -18.84 -0.82 20.38
N VAL A 293 -17.95 -1.01 21.34
CA VAL A 293 -17.88 -2.24 22.14
C VAL A 293 -19.17 -2.47 22.91
N GLU A 294 -19.79 -1.41 23.45
CA GLU A 294 -21.06 -1.54 24.16
C GLU A 294 -22.25 -1.80 23.22
N VAL A 295 -22.28 -1.19 22.03
CA VAL A 295 -23.29 -1.50 20.98
C VAL A 295 -23.16 -2.96 20.54
N GLU A 296 -21.95 -3.41 20.21
CA GLU A 296 -21.66 -4.79 19.84
C GLU A 296 -22.08 -5.77 20.93
N ARG A 297 -21.85 -5.43 22.21
CA ARG A 297 -22.28 -6.27 23.34
C ARG A 297 -23.80 -6.39 23.46
N VAL A 298 -24.55 -5.31 23.21
CA VAL A 298 -26.02 -5.35 23.22
C VAL A 298 -26.54 -6.16 22.04
N ASP A 299 -25.96 -5.97 20.86
CA ASP A 299 -26.30 -6.74 19.67
C ASP A 299 -26.00 -8.23 19.84
N ASP A 300 -24.90 -8.59 20.50
CA ASP A 300 -24.57 -9.97 20.83
C ASP A 300 -25.61 -10.61 21.77
N VAL A 301 -26.07 -9.88 22.79
CA VAL A 301 -27.13 -10.39 23.70
C VAL A 301 -28.46 -10.56 22.96
N ALA A 302 -28.82 -9.62 22.08
CA ALA A 302 -30.01 -9.72 21.24
C ALA A 302 -29.91 -10.90 20.26
N ARG A 303 -28.76 -11.05 19.61
CA ARG A 303 -28.44 -12.17 18.72
C ARG A 303 -28.57 -13.50 19.45
N GLU A 304 -27.94 -13.67 20.60
CA GLU A 304 -28.02 -14.93 21.37
C GLU A 304 -29.46 -15.28 21.77
N ARG A 305 -30.30 -14.29 22.08
CA ARG A 305 -31.70 -14.53 22.41
C ARG A 305 -32.47 -15.02 21.18
N GLU A 306 -32.34 -14.34 20.05
CA GLU A 306 -33.02 -14.71 18.80
C GLU A 306 -32.48 -16.05 18.26
N GLU A 307 -31.18 -16.32 18.42
CA GLU A 307 -30.58 -17.63 18.13
C GLU A 307 -31.22 -18.74 18.98
N ARG A 308 -31.39 -18.55 20.30
CA ARG A 308 -32.06 -19.52 21.17
C ARG A 308 -33.54 -19.72 20.81
N GLU A 309 -34.23 -18.65 20.43
CA GLU A 309 -35.62 -18.73 19.95
C GLU A 309 -35.70 -19.54 18.63
N LEU A 310 -34.74 -19.37 17.72
CA LEU A 310 -34.64 -20.18 16.49
C LEU A 310 -34.30 -21.66 16.79
N GLU A 311 -33.32 -21.91 17.66
CA GLU A 311 -32.90 -23.27 18.04
C GLU A 311 -34.06 -24.06 18.66
N ALA A 312 -34.91 -23.41 19.47
CA ALA A 312 -36.07 -24.05 20.08
C ALA A 312 -37.10 -24.58 19.07
N HIS A 313 -37.05 -24.13 17.82
CA HIS A 313 -37.93 -24.58 16.73
C HIS A 313 -37.21 -25.49 15.72
N CYS A 314 -35.91 -25.77 15.89
CA CYS A 314 -35.07 -26.44 14.88
C CYS A 314 -35.41 -27.92 14.62
N ASP A 315 -36.18 -28.57 15.50
CA ASP A 315 -36.48 -30.01 15.40
C ASP A 315 -37.43 -30.37 14.24
N GLU A 316 -38.19 -29.39 13.71
CA GLU A 316 -39.03 -29.56 12.51
C GLU A 316 -38.62 -28.54 11.44
N PRO A 317 -37.66 -28.85 10.56
CA PRO A 317 -37.20 -27.92 9.55
C PRO A 317 -38.37 -27.57 8.62
N SER A 318 -38.78 -26.31 8.63
CA SER A 318 -39.87 -25.77 7.82
C SER A 318 -39.40 -24.53 7.06
N GLU A 319 -40.06 -24.22 5.95
CA GLU A 319 -39.78 -23.01 5.17
C GLU A 319 -39.93 -21.74 6.01
N ALA A 320 -40.87 -21.73 6.97
CA ALA A 320 -41.07 -20.62 7.88
C ALA A 320 -39.86 -20.35 8.77
N ILE A 321 -39.23 -21.40 9.31
CA ILE A 321 -38.03 -21.31 10.15
C ILE A 321 -36.81 -20.90 9.32
N ALA A 322 -36.67 -21.43 8.11
CA ALA A 322 -35.60 -21.00 7.19
C ALA A 322 -35.70 -19.51 6.85
N ARG A 323 -36.90 -18.98 6.59
CA ARG A 323 -37.11 -17.53 6.40
C ARG A 323 -36.78 -16.70 7.64
N GLN A 324 -37.12 -17.21 8.84
CA GLN A 324 -36.72 -16.54 10.08
C GLN A 324 -35.19 -16.54 10.27
N ALA A 325 -34.51 -17.62 9.88
CA ALA A 325 -33.06 -17.69 9.86
C ALA A 325 -32.43 -16.70 8.87
N GLU A 326 -33.01 -16.55 7.68
CA GLU A 326 -32.57 -15.55 6.69
C GLU A 326 -32.70 -14.12 7.22
N LEU A 327 -33.83 -13.80 7.86
CA LEU A 327 -34.04 -12.50 8.52
C LEU A 327 -33.03 -12.28 9.65
N LEU A 328 -32.74 -13.32 10.44
CA LEU A 328 -31.74 -13.27 11.50
C LEU A 328 -30.33 -13.06 10.95
N MET A 329 -29.96 -13.71 9.84
CA MET A 329 -28.68 -13.51 9.16
C MET A 329 -28.55 -12.13 8.52
N ALA A 330 -29.63 -11.57 7.97
CA ALA A 330 -29.62 -10.22 7.41
C ALA A 330 -29.32 -9.17 8.48
N ARG A 331 -29.83 -9.38 9.71
CA ARG A 331 -29.58 -8.51 10.86
C ARG A 331 -28.26 -8.80 11.57
N PHE A 332 -27.89 -10.08 11.70
CA PHE A 332 -26.67 -10.55 12.34
C PHE A 332 -25.93 -11.53 11.44
N PRO A 333 -25.09 -11.05 10.50
CA PRO A 333 -24.39 -11.90 9.53
C PRO A 333 -23.47 -12.96 10.15
N THR A 334 -23.08 -12.76 11.41
CA THR A 334 -22.23 -13.65 12.21
C THR A 334 -22.99 -14.80 12.87
N SER A 335 -24.32 -14.86 12.78
CA SER A 335 -25.11 -15.91 13.42
C SER A 335 -24.81 -17.29 12.84
N ARG A 336 -24.23 -18.18 13.67
CA ARG A 336 -23.90 -19.56 13.28
C ARG A 336 -25.14 -20.44 13.23
N VAL A 337 -26.08 -20.21 14.14
CA VAL A 337 -27.34 -20.95 14.25
C VAL A 337 -28.20 -20.77 13.01
N ALA A 338 -28.42 -19.51 12.61
CA ALA A 338 -29.21 -19.20 11.43
C ALA A 338 -28.62 -19.83 10.16
N ARG A 339 -27.29 -19.77 10.01
CA ARG A 339 -26.59 -20.41 8.90
C ARG A 339 -26.79 -21.93 8.89
N ALA A 340 -26.61 -22.59 10.03
CA ALA A 340 -26.79 -24.04 10.16
C ALA A 340 -28.23 -24.47 9.82
N ILE A 341 -29.23 -23.67 10.21
CA ILE A 341 -30.65 -23.93 9.90
C ILE A 341 -30.94 -23.81 8.40
N ILE A 342 -30.41 -22.78 7.74
CA ILE A 342 -30.55 -22.60 6.28
C ILE A 342 -29.88 -23.76 5.53
N GLU A 343 -28.68 -24.16 5.95
CA GLU A 343 -27.96 -25.30 5.37
C GLU A 343 -28.74 -26.61 5.53
N ASN A 344 -29.28 -26.89 6.72
CA ASN A 344 -30.04 -28.09 7.00
C ASN A 344 -31.38 -28.14 6.23
N TRP A 345 -32.07 -27.01 6.09
CA TRP A 345 -33.27 -26.92 5.25
C TRP A 345 -32.96 -27.17 3.78
N GLY A 346 -31.85 -26.61 3.27
CA GLY A 346 -31.34 -26.87 1.93
C GLY A 346 -31.09 -28.37 1.69
N ALA A 347 -30.46 -29.06 2.65
CA ALA A 347 -30.24 -30.50 2.60
C ALA A 347 -31.55 -31.31 2.57
N THR A 348 -32.54 -30.92 3.38
CA THR A 348 -33.85 -31.58 3.45
C THR A 348 -34.62 -31.48 2.13
N LYS A 349 -34.63 -30.30 1.50
CA LYS A 349 -35.28 -30.08 0.20
C LYS A 349 -34.62 -30.88 -0.93
N LYS A 350 -33.29 -30.99 -0.91
CA LYS A 350 -32.53 -31.82 -1.86
C LYS A 350 -32.86 -33.31 -1.69
N ALA A 351 -32.96 -33.81 -0.46
CA ALA A 351 -33.32 -35.21 -0.19
C ALA A 351 -34.74 -35.57 -0.68
N ALA A 352 -35.73 -34.69 -0.47
CA ALA A 352 -37.09 -34.89 -0.98
C ALA A 352 -37.13 -34.94 -2.52
N HIS A 353 -36.42 -34.03 -3.18
CA HIS A 353 -36.34 -33.99 -4.64
C HIS A 353 -35.74 -35.28 -5.23
N ALA A 354 -34.69 -35.81 -4.59
CA ALA A 354 -34.05 -37.04 -5.03
C ALA A 354 -34.95 -38.28 -4.86
N SER A 355 -35.74 -38.34 -3.78
CA SER A 355 -36.71 -39.42 -3.58
C SER A 355 -37.76 -39.45 -4.71
N ASP A 356 -38.31 -38.29 -5.10
CA ASP A 356 -39.26 -38.19 -6.21
C ASP A 356 -38.66 -38.56 -7.58
N ALA A 357 -37.38 -38.24 -7.80
CA ALA A 357 -36.67 -38.61 -9.02
C ALA A 357 -36.41 -40.12 -9.09
N MET A 358 -36.09 -40.77 -7.97
CA MET A 358 -35.93 -42.23 -7.90
C MET A 358 -37.24 -42.98 -8.17
N VAL A 359 -38.38 -42.49 -7.66
CA VAL A 359 -39.71 -43.06 -7.96
C VAL A 359 -40.00 -43.00 -9.46
N ARG A 360 -39.75 -41.84 -10.09
CA ARG A 360 -39.93 -41.67 -11.54
C ARG A 360 -39.03 -42.59 -12.36
N ALA A 361 -37.75 -42.73 -11.99
CA ALA A 361 -36.82 -43.63 -12.67
C ALA A 361 -37.26 -45.10 -12.61
N ARG A 362 -37.78 -45.56 -11.45
CA ARG A 362 -38.34 -46.92 -11.30
C ARG A 362 -39.57 -47.15 -12.19
N MET A 363 -40.45 -46.15 -12.32
CA MET A 363 -41.62 -46.24 -13.20
C MET A 363 -41.21 -46.36 -14.68
N LEU A 364 -40.24 -45.57 -15.13
CA LEU A 364 -39.73 -45.59 -16.50
C LEU A 364 -39.01 -46.91 -16.85
N ALA A 365 -38.25 -47.45 -15.89
CA ALA A 365 -37.63 -48.76 -16.00
C ALA A 365 -38.66 -49.88 -16.21
N ALA A 366 -39.77 -49.84 -15.47
CA ALA A 366 -40.85 -50.82 -15.58
C ALA A 366 -41.61 -50.75 -16.91
N SER A 367 -41.65 -49.59 -17.57
CA SER A 367 -42.27 -49.43 -18.89
C SER A 367 -41.40 -49.91 -20.07
N GLY A 368 -40.20 -50.45 -19.81
CA GLY A 368 -39.32 -51.00 -20.84
C GLY A 368 -38.45 -49.96 -21.56
N ASP A 369 -38.32 -48.75 -21.01
CA ASP A 369 -37.47 -47.69 -21.57
C ASP A 369 -36.31 -47.37 -20.60
N PRO A 370 -35.25 -48.21 -20.59
CA PRO A 370 -34.14 -48.04 -19.66
C PRO A 370 -33.32 -46.77 -19.91
N TRP A 371 -33.42 -46.16 -21.11
CA TRP A 371 -32.69 -44.95 -21.44
C TRP A 371 -33.31 -43.71 -20.76
N LEU A 372 -34.63 -43.55 -20.87
CA LEU A 372 -35.34 -42.45 -20.20
C LEU A 372 -35.22 -42.51 -18.66
N ALA A 373 -35.18 -43.73 -18.11
CA ALA A 373 -34.95 -43.98 -16.68
C ALA A 373 -33.55 -43.53 -16.23
N LEU A 374 -32.51 -43.77 -17.02
CA LEU A 374 -31.13 -43.32 -16.76
C LEU A 374 -31.01 -41.79 -16.87
N THR A 375 -31.63 -41.15 -17.85
CA THR A 375 -31.60 -39.68 -18.02
C THR A 375 -32.25 -38.96 -16.84
N SER A 376 -33.35 -39.51 -16.31
CA SER A 376 -34.01 -38.94 -15.12
C SER A 376 -33.11 -38.97 -13.88
N LEU A 377 -32.27 -40.00 -13.73
CA LEU A 377 -31.31 -40.12 -12.62
C LEU A 377 -30.05 -39.24 -12.78
N GLN A 378 -29.65 -38.90 -14.02
CA GLN A 378 -28.46 -38.07 -14.30
C GLN A 378 -28.62 -36.61 -13.88
N SER A 379 -29.85 -36.14 -13.64
CA SER A 379 -30.13 -34.78 -13.17
C SER A 379 -29.94 -34.57 -11.66
N LEU A 380 -29.61 -35.64 -10.92
CA LEU A 380 -29.43 -35.59 -9.46
C LEU A 380 -27.97 -35.30 -9.07
N ASP A 381 -27.80 -34.33 -8.19
CA ASP A 381 -26.53 -34.03 -7.54
C ASP A 381 -26.27 -35.03 -6.40
N CYS A 382 -25.37 -35.98 -6.63
CA CYS A 382 -25.15 -37.16 -5.79
C CYS A 382 -24.52 -36.86 -4.42
N ASP A 383 -23.85 -35.72 -4.27
CA ASP A 383 -23.09 -35.42 -3.05
C ASP A 383 -23.97 -34.94 -1.90
N ALA A 384 -25.21 -34.54 -2.19
CA ALA A 384 -26.20 -34.13 -1.19
C ALA A 384 -27.08 -35.27 -0.66
N LEU A 385 -26.90 -36.51 -1.12
CA LEU A 385 -27.73 -37.66 -0.74
C LEU A 385 -27.20 -38.37 0.50
N ASN A 386 -28.13 -38.85 1.36
CA ASN A 386 -27.76 -39.74 2.46
C ASN A 386 -27.29 -41.10 1.94
N LEU A 387 -26.54 -41.84 2.79
CA LEU A 387 -25.88 -43.09 2.40
C LEU A 387 -26.87 -44.17 1.88
N VAL A 388 -28.10 -44.18 2.40
CA VAL A 388 -29.13 -45.17 2.05
C VAL A 388 -29.70 -44.91 0.65
N LEU A 389 -30.06 -43.66 0.36
CA LEU A 389 -30.56 -43.27 -0.97
C LEU A 389 -29.48 -43.42 -2.05
N ARG A 390 -28.21 -43.21 -1.69
CA ARG A 390 -27.08 -43.39 -2.60
C ARG A 390 -26.91 -44.86 -3.01
N ALA A 391 -26.97 -45.79 -2.05
CA ALA A 391 -26.89 -47.22 -2.33
C ALA A 391 -28.05 -47.70 -3.23
N GLU A 392 -29.29 -47.26 -2.95
CA GLU A 392 -30.44 -47.60 -3.78
C GLU A 392 -30.37 -47.02 -5.20
N LEU A 393 -29.78 -45.83 -5.36
CA LEU A 393 -29.57 -45.20 -6.65
C LEU A 393 -28.51 -45.95 -7.47
N ASP A 394 -27.42 -46.36 -6.83
CA ASP A 394 -26.35 -47.14 -7.47
C ASP A 394 -26.87 -48.51 -7.93
N ASP A 395 -27.65 -49.22 -7.10
CA ASP A 395 -28.26 -50.51 -7.46
C ASP A 395 -29.21 -50.41 -8.66
N LEU A 396 -30.09 -49.40 -8.68
CA LEU A 396 -31.02 -49.16 -9.78
C LEU A 396 -30.29 -48.82 -11.08
N ARG A 397 -29.25 -47.98 -10.98
CA ARG A 397 -28.39 -47.59 -12.10
C ARG A 397 -27.65 -48.80 -12.67
N ASN A 398 -27.08 -49.65 -11.81
CA ASN A 398 -26.35 -50.85 -12.22
C ASN A 398 -27.27 -51.87 -12.93
N GLY A 399 -28.48 -52.09 -12.41
CA GLY A 399 -29.47 -52.98 -13.06
C GLY A 399 -29.93 -52.49 -14.45
N LEU A 400 -30.10 -51.17 -14.62
CA LEU A 400 -30.46 -50.57 -15.91
C LEU A 400 -29.33 -50.65 -16.93
N LEU A 401 -28.09 -50.47 -16.50
CA LEU A 401 -26.90 -50.60 -17.36
C LEU A 401 -26.70 -52.04 -17.84
N GLN A 402 -26.95 -53.04 -17.00
CA GLN A 402 -26.85 -54.46 -17.37
C GLN A 402 -27.85 -54.85 -18.46
N ARG A 403 -29.13 -54.45 -18.31
CA ARG A 403 -30.20 -54.72 -19.30
C ARG A 403 -29.91 -54.08 -20.65
N GLN A 404 -29.32 -52.89 -20.65
CA GLN A 404 -28.88 -52.20 -21.87
C GLN A 404 -27.72 -52.93 -22.57
N GLY A 405 -26.82 -53.54 -21.79
CA GLY A 405 -25.70 -54.33 -22.32
C GLY A 405 -26.15 -55.57 -23.10
N GLU A 406 -27.17 -56.29 -22.60
CA GLU A 406 -27.70 -57.50 -23.24
C GLU A 406 -28.37 -57.23 -24.60
N LEU A 407 -29.18 -56.17 -24.71
CA LEU A 407 -29.84 -55.78 -25.96
C LEU A 407 -28.84 -55.30 -27.02
N ARG A 408 -27.83 -54.53 -26.61
CA ARG A 408 -26.76 -54.06 -27.51
C ARG A 408 -25.88 -55.21 -28.02
N ARG A 409 -25.71 -56.27 -27.22
CA ARG A 409 -24.95 -57.47 -27.61
C ARG A 409 -25.58 -58.20 -28.80
N GLU A 410 -26.89 -58.43 -28.80
CA GLU A 410 -27.57 -59.09 -29.93
C GLU A 410 -27.60 -58.20 -31.19
N GLU A 411 -27.80 -56.89 -31.04
CA GLU A 411 -27.77 -55.94 -32.16
C GLU A 411 -26.38 -55.83 -32.81
N ARG A 412 -25.29 -55.84 -32.02
CA ARG A 412 -23.90 -55.81 -32.54
C ARG A 412 -23.58 -57.03 -33.39
N ILE A 413 -23.93 -58.24 -32.94
CA ILE A 413 -23.70 -59.49 -33.69
C ILE A 413 -24.50 -59.48 -35.00
N GLY A 414 -25.75 -59.02 -34.98
CA GLY A 414 -26.58 -58.88 -36.18
C GLY A 414 -26.05 -57.85 -37.19
N ALA A 415 -25.60 -56.70 -36.70
CA ALA A 415 -25.03 -55.63 -37.51
C ALA A 415 -23.69 -56.02 -38.16
N ALA A 416 -22.81 -56.71 -37.42
CA ALA A 416 -21.55 -57.24 -37.94
C ALA A 416 -21.78 -58.25 -39.07
N LEU A 417 -22.77 -59.13 -38.93
CA LEU A 417 -23.12 -60.13 -39.95
C LEU A 417 -23.76 -59.53 -41.20
N SER A 418 -24.64 -58.53 -41.05
CA SER A 418 -25.29 -57.87 -42.19
C SER A 418 -24.34 -56.97 -42.98
N ALA A 419 -23.36 -56.34 -42.32
CA ALA A 419 -22.39 -55.47 -42.97
C ALA A 419 -21.29 -56.22 -43.76
N TRP A 420 -21.07 -57.50 -43.47
CA TRP A 420 -19.97 -58.29 -44.02
C TRP A 420 -20.23 -58.87 -45.42
N PHE A 421 -21.47 -58.87 -45.92
CA PHE A 421 -21.81 -59.44 -47.24
C PHE A 421 -21.15 -58.65 -48.39
N GLY A 422 -19.93 -59.06 -48.77
CA GLY A 422 -19.25 -58.68 -50.01
C GLY A 422 -18.28 -57.49 -49.95
N MET A 423 -18.00 -56.91 -48.79
CA MET A 423 -17.05 -55.78 -48.67
C MET A 423 -16.04 -55.96 -47.53
N PRO A 424 -14.72 -56.04 -47.81
CA PRO A 424 -13.65 -56.13 -46.79
C PRO A 424 -13.60 -54.94 -45.81
N ARG A 425 -14.17 -53.79 -46.20
CA ARG A 425 -14.16 -52.52 -45.46
C ARG A 425 -14.95 -52.51 -44.14
N ARG A 426 -15.45 -53.66 -43.68
CA ARG A 426 -16.30 -53.78 -42.48
C ARG A 426 -15.75 -54.80 -41.44
N ALA A 427 -14.47 -55.16 -41.53
CA ALA A 427 -13.84 -56.15 -40.64
C ALA A 427 -13.69 -55.63 -39.20
N ASP A 428 -13.72 -54.32 -39.03
CA ASP A 428 -13.80 -53.59 -37.78
C ASP A 428 -15.08 -53.96 -37.00
N LEU A 429 -16.21 -54.15 -37.68
CA LEU A 429 -17.45 -54.56 -37.01
C LEU A 429 -17.41 -56.00 -36.52
N TYR A 430 -16.65 -56.88 -37.19
CA TYR A 430 -16.42 -58.25 -36.73
C TYR A 430 -15.43 -58.31 -35.56
N LEU A 431 -14.34 -57.54 -35.64
CA LEU A 431 -13.35 -57.47 -34.56
C LEU A 431 -13.89 -56.73 -33.32
N GLY A 432 -14.81 -55.78 -33.49
CA GLY A 432 -15.52 -55.10 -32.39
C GLY A 432 -16.52 -55.96 -31.61
N LEU A 433 -16.71 -57.22 -32.02
CA LEU A 433 -17.45 -58.21 -31.24
C LEU A 433 -16.57 -58.74 -30.10
N ASP A 434 -17.18 -59.09 -28.97
CA ASP A 434 -16.46 -59.67 -27.84
C ASP A 434 -15.91 -61.08 -28.19
N ALA A 435 -14.88 -61.55 -27.48
CA ALA A 435 -14.16 -62.79 -27.84
C ALA A 435 -15.03 -64.05 -27.85
N ASP A 436 -16.13 -64.07 -27.09
CA ASP A 436 -17.14 -65.13 -27.07
C ASP A 436 -18.24 -64.95 -28.12
N GLU A 437 -18.35 -63.77 -28.75
CA GLU A 437 -19.29 -63.44 -29.83
C GLU A 437 -18.70 -63.72 -31.22
N ARG A 438 -17.38 -63.53 -31.40
CA ARG A 438 -16.65 -63.77 -32.68
C ARG A 438 -16.75 -65.20 -33.22
N PRO A 439 -16.70 -66.29 -32.42
CA PRO A 439 -16.93 -67.66 -32.91
C PRO A 439 -18.34 -67.84 -33.48
N ILE A 440 -19.35 -67.24 -32.85
CA ILE A 440 -20.76 -67.31 -33.27
C ILE A 440 -20.95 -66.54 -34.59
N ALA A 441 -20.29 -65.40 -34.75
CA ALA A 441 -20.31 -64.65 -36.00
C ALA A 441 -19.57 -65.40 -37.14
N ARG A 442 -18.43 -66.04 -36.88
CA ARG A 442 -17.70 -66.86 -37.87
C ARG A 442 -18.49 -68.05 -38.37
N GLU A 443 -19.08 -68.81 -37.45
CA GLU A 443 -19.87 -69.99 -37.77
C GLU A 443 -21.08 -69.64 -38.66
N ARG A 444 -21.63 -68.43 -38.51
CA ARG A 444 -22.76 -67.94 -39.31
C ARG A 444 -22.36 -67.33 -40.66
N ALA A 445 -21.12 -66.84 -40.82
CA ALA A 445 -20.70 -66.07 -42.00
C ALA A 445 -19.96 -66.88 -43.09
N CYS A 446 -19.32 -68.01 -42.76
CA CYS A 446 -18.64 -68.92 -43.72
C CYS A 446 -17.66 -68.25 -44.71
N ASN A 447 -16.83 -67.28 -44.28
CA ASN A 447 -15.89 -66.54 -45.15
C ASN A 447 -14.42 -66.78 -44.74
N PRO A 448 -13.54 -67.24 -45.67
CA PRO A 448 -12.13 -67.52 -45.38
C PRO A 448 -11.28 -66.28 -45.04
N ASP A 449 -11.73 -65.06 -45.36
CA ASP A 449 -11.04 -63.83 -44.96
C ASP A 449 -11.13 -63.56 -43.45
N LEU A 450 -12.20 -64.05 -42.80
CA LEU A 450 -12.32 -63.99 -41.34
C LEU A 450 -11.26 -64.85 -40.65
N ASP A 451 -10.76 -65.91 -41.30
CA ASP A 451 -9.65 -66.72 -40.78
C ASP A 451 -8.29 -66.02 -40.87
N ILE A 452 -8.13 -65.11 -41.84
CA ILE A 452 -6.93 -64.26 -41.94
C ILE A 452 -7.01 -63.13 -40.91
N VAL A 453 -8.18 -62.48 -40.79
CA VAL A 453 -8.45 -61.45 -39.77
C VAL A 453 -8.27 -61.99 -38.35
N GLU A 454 -8.79 -63.20 -38.06
CA GLU A 454 -8.61 -63.84 -36.76
C GLU A 454 -7.13 -64.19 -36.49
N ARG A 455 -6.41 -64.73 -37.48
CA ARG A 455 -4.98 -65.04 -37.32
C ARG A 455 -4.16 -63.79 -36.99
N LEU A 456 -4.46 -62.67 -37.65
CA LEU A 456 -3.82 -61.38 -37.36
C LEU A 456 -4.21 -60.84 -35.98
N ALA A 457 -5.48 -60.96 -35.58
CA ALA A 457 -5.97 -60.55 -34.26
C ALA A 457 -5.41 -61.39 -33.10
N VAL A 458 -5.27 -62.71 -33.30
CA VAL A 458 -4.70 -63.63 -32.30
C VAL A 458 -3.19 -63.46 -32.16
N ALA A 459 -2.48 -63.22 -33.27
CA ALA A 459 -1.04 -63.02 -33.25
C ALA A 459 -0.63 -61.68 -32.60
N ARG A 460 -1.53 -60.68 -32.60
CA ARG A 460 -1.36 -59.41 -31.91
C ARG A 460 -2.66 -58.93 -31.24
N PRO A 461 -2.93 -59.37 -30.00
CA PRO A 461 -4.11 -58.92 -29.26
C PRO A 461 -4.11 -57.42 -28.97
N ASP A 462 -2.96 -56.75 -29.04
CA ASP A 462 -2.80 -55.32 -28.75
C ASP A 462 -2.96 -54.41 -29.99
N SER A 463 -3.12 -54.97 -31.20
CA SER A 463 -3.33 -54.17 -32.42
C SER A 463 -4.81 -53.82 -32.58
N SER A 464 -5.10 -52.54 -32.84
CA SER A 464 -6.49 -52.11 -33.00
C SER A 464 -7.13 -52.78 -34.21
N ASP A 465 -8.43 -53.03 -34.11
CA ASP A 465 -9.21 -53.68 -35.14
C ASP A 465 -9.02 -53.04 -36.51
N GLU A 466 -9.04 -51.71 -36.58
CA GLU A 466 -8.81 -50.93 -37.78
C GLU A 466 -7.40 -51.14 -38.37
N GLN A 467 -6.36 -51.32 -37.54
CA GLN A 467 -5.01 -51.63 -38.00
C GLN A 467 -4.94 -53.01 -38.66
N ILE A 468 -5.68 -53.99 -38.14
CA ILE A 468 -5.75 -55.34 -38.71
C ILE A 468 -6.49 -55.31 -40.05
N VAL A 469 -7.61 -54.57 -40.14
CA VAL A 469 -8.35 -54.38 -41.41
C VAL A 469 -7.48 -53.71 -42.46
N ARG A 470 -6.87 -52.56 -42.12
CA ARG A 470 -6.02 -51.81 -43.05
C ARG A 470 -4.77 -52.59 -43.42
N ALA A 471 -4.22 -53.40 -42.52
CA ALA A 471 -3.11 -54.30 -42.83
C ALA A 471 -3.50 -55.34 -43.90
N LEU A 472 -4.68 -55.95 -43.75
CA LEU A 472 -5.19 -56.92 -44.72
C LEU A 472 -5.48 -56.27 -46.08
N GLU A 473 -6.05 -55.06 -46.09
CA GLU A 473 -6.28 -54.30 -47.32
C GLU A 473 -4.98 -53.89 -48.01
N ALA A 474 -4.01 -53.38 -47.25
CA ALA A 474 -2.68 -53.01 -47.75
C ALA A 474 -1.94 -54.22 -48.31
N PHE A 475 -2.01 -55.37 -47.63
CA PHE A 475 -1.42 -56.60 -48.13
C PHE A 475 -2.08 -57.09 -49.41
N ARG A 476 -3.42 -57.02 -49.52
CA ARG A 476 -4.14 -57.35 -50.77
C ARG A 476 -3.80 -56.41 -51.93
N ALA A 477 -3.76 -55.11 -51.66
CA ALA A 477 -3.40 -54.11 -52.66
C ALA A 477 -1.97 -54.34 -53.16
N PHE A 478 -1.04 -54.66 -52.25
CA PHE A 478 0.32 -55.06 -52.58
C PHE A 478 0.37 -56.37 -53.38
N SER A 479 -0.38 -57.41 -53.01
CA SER A 479 -0.41 -58.68 -53.75
C SER A 479 -1.06 -58.58 -55.13
N ALA A 480 -1.87 -57.55 -55.38
CA ALA A 480 -2.60 -57.35 -56.64
C ALA A 480 -1.90 -56.40 -57.63
N GLN A 481 -0.84 -55.69 -57.22
CA GLN A 481 -0.19 -54.64 -58.02
C GLN A 481 1.34 -54.77 -57.99
N GLU A 482 1.99 -54.53 -59.12
CA GLU A 482 3.45 -54.33 -59.16
C GLU A 482 3.77 -52.90 -58.72
N LEU A 483 4.17 -52.71 -57.45
CA LEU A 483 4.58 -51.43 -56.87
C LEU A 483 6.12 -51.32 -56.77
N ASP A 484 6.67 -50.11 -56.91
CA ASP A 484 8.09 -49.86 -56.62
C ASP A 484 8.38 -49.90 -55.10
N ASP A 485 9.65 -49.99 -54.71
CA ASP A 485 10.04 -50.19 -53.30
C ASP A 485 9.59 -49.04 -52.37
N ALA A 486 9.51 -47.81 -52.88
CA ALA A 486 9.06 -46.66 -52.09
C ALA A 486 7.53 -46.68 -51.87
N ALA A 487 6.77 -46.98 -52.91
CA ALA A 487 5.31 -47.13 -52.85
C ALA A 487 4.90 -48.37 -52.04
N ALA A 488 5.62 -49.48 -52.20
CA ALA A 488 5.42 -50.72 -51.45
C ALA A 488 5.72 -50.53 -49.96
N TRP A 489 6.81 -49.82 -49.61
CA TRP A 489 7.09 -49.50 -48.21
C TRP A 489 6.07 -48.51 -47.63
N SER A 490 5.66 -47.49 -48.38
CA SER A 490 4.61 -46.57 -47.94
C SER A 490 3.29 -47.29 -47.64
N LEU A 491 2.94 -48.29 -48.46
CA LEU A 491 1.74 -49.09 -48.31
C LEU A 491 1.83 -50.10 -47.15
N LEU A 492 2.96 -50.81 -47.00
CA LEU A 492 3.09 -51.92 -46.04
C LEU A 492 3.69 -51.53 -44.69
N SER A 493 4.53 -50.50 -44.63
CA SER A 493 5.23 -50.12 -43.39
C SER A 493 4.33 -49.74 -42.22
N PRO A 494 3.18 -49.06 -42.40
CA PRO A 494 2.26 -48.76 -41.30
C PRO A 494 1.68 -50.03 -40.67
N HIS A 495 1.73 -51.15 -41.41
CA HIS A 495 1.14 -52.43 -41.05
C HIS A 495 2.19 -53.52 -40.79
N SER A 496 3.48 -53.19 -40.89
CA SER A 496 4.62 -54.12 -40.79
C SER A 496 4.57 -55.03 -39.56
N ALA A 497 4.19 -54.49 -38.41
CA ALA A 497 4.14 -55.20 -37.14
C ALA A 497 2.97 -56.19 -37.04
N VAL A 498 1.90 -55.97 -37.81
CA VAL A 498 0.75 -56.89 -37.94
C VAL A 498 1.04 -57.91 -39.03
N LEU A 499 1.57 -57.46 -40.17
CA LEU A 499 1.86 -58.27 -41.35
C LEU A 499 3.03 -59.24 -41.17
N GLN A 500 3.96 -58.99 -40.25
CA GLN A 500 5.05 -59.94 -39.93
C GLN A 500 4.54 -61.31 -39.43
N HIS A 501 3.29 -61.39 -38.98
CA HIS A 501 2.65 -62.62 -38.49
C HIS A 501 1.90 -63.36 -39.60
N LEU A 502 1.81 -62.77 -40.79
CA LEU A 502 1.37 -63.43 -42.01
C LEU A 502 2.64 -63.87 -42.77
N PRO A 503 2.94 -65.19 -42.84
CA PRO A 503 4.17 -65.69 -43.46
C PRO A 503 4.40 -65.14 -44.88
N GLU A 504 3.31 -64.94 -45.63
CA GLU A 504 3.32 -64.44 -47.01
C GLU A 504 3.68 -62.94 -47.11
N ALA A 505 3.53 -62.16 -46.05
CA ALA A 505 3.83 -60.72 -46.01
C ALA A 505 5.17 -60.39 -45.31
N ALA A 506 5.59 -61.24 -44.38
CA ALA A 506 6.72 -60.98 -43.48
C ALA A 506 8.06 -60.80 -44.21
N ASP A 507 8.32 -61.56 -45.27
CA ASP A 507 9.57 -61.48 -46.01
C ASP A 507 9.67 -60.19 -46.85
N HIS A 508 8.55 -59.71 -47.42
CA HIS A 508 8.49 -58.44 -48.16
C HIS A 508 8.69 -57.24 -47.24
N VAL A 509 8.06 -57.24 -46.06
CA VAL A 509 8.24 -56.18 -45.04
C VAL A 509 9.69 -56.10 -44.57
N ARG A 510 10.40 -57.23 -44.43
CA ARG A 510 11.80 -57.27 -43.96
C ARG A 510 12.78 -56.66 -44.97
N VAL A 511 12.57 -56.88 -46.27
CA VAL A 511 13.40 -56.31 -47.34
C VAL A 511 13.22 -54.79 -47.43
N LEU A 512 11.97 -54.33 -47.42
CA LEU A 512 11.64 -52.90 -47.49
C LEU A 512 12.09 -52.12 -46.24
N ALA A 513 12.05 -52.75 -45.05
CA ALA A 513 12.53 -52.13 -43.81
C ALA A 513 14.03 -51.82 -43.84
N LYS A 514 14.85 -52.68 -44.45
CA LYS A 514 16.30 -52.45 -44.59
C LYS A 514 16.61 -51.27 -45.52
N TRP A 515 15.85 -51.13 -46.61
CA TRP A 515 15.99 -50.01 -47.54
C TRP A 515 15.62 -48.67 -46.86
N HIS A 516 14.55 -48.65 -46.06
CA HIS A 516 14.09 -47.44 -45.37
C HIS A 516 15.04 -46.96 -44.25
N GLU A 517 15.66 -47.88 -43.51
CA GLU A 517 16.66 -47.54 -42.48
C GLU A 517 17.87 -46.79 -43.08
N GLU A 518 18.30 -47.16 -44.29
CA GLU A 518 19.41 -46.49 -44.97
C GLU A 518 19.02 -45.07 -45.44
N MET A 519 17.81 -44.89 -45.97
CA MET A 519 17.27 -43.56 -46.32
C MET A 519 17.16 -42.64 -45.09
N LYS A 520 16.67 -43.16 -43.97
CA LYS A 520 16.54 -42.39 -42.72
C LYS A 520 17.87 -41.92 -42.13
N ARG A 521 18.94 -42.72 -42.25
CA ARG A 521 20.29 -42.30 -41.83
C ARG A 521 20.78 -41.10 -42.63
N GLN A 522 20.48 -41.08 -43.93
CA GLN A 522 20.85 -39.97 -44.80
C GLN A 522 20.07 -38.69 -44.44
N GLU A 523 18.76 -38.78 -44.21
CA GLU A 523 17.93 -37.66 -43.77
C GLU A 523 18.40 -37.07 -42.43
N ALA A 524 18.77 -37.93 -41.47
CA ALA A 524 19.31 -37.50 -40.18
C ALA A 524 20.63 -36.73 -40.32
N ALA A 525 21.51 -37.17 -41.23
CA ALA A 525 22.76 -36.45 -41.54
C ALA A 525 22.49 -35.06 -42.12
N ASP A 526 21.51 -34.95 -43.01
CA ASP A 526 21.12 -33.68 -43.64
C ASP A 526 20.48 -32.71 -42.63
N ALA A 527 19.64 -33.23 -41.72
CA ALA A 527 19.04 -32.44 -40.65
C ALA A 527 20.10 -31.86 -39.69
N LEU A 528 21.12 -32.64 -39.31
CA LEU A 528 22.22 -32.16 -38.46
C LEU A 528 23.06 -31.09 -39.15
N ARG A 529 23.37 -31.24 -40.45
CA ARG A 529 24.07 -30.21 -41.23
C ARG A 529 23.27 -28.91 -41.30
N ALA A 530 21.97 -29.01 -41.53
CA ALA A 530 21.10 -27.85 -41.60
C ALA A 530 20.95 -27.17 -40.21
N LEU A 531 20.96 -27.93 -39.11
CA LEU A 531 20.97 -27.41 -37.74
C LEU A 531 22.27 -26.62 -37.45
N ASP A 532 23.44 -27.19 -37.76
CA ASP A 532 24.71 -26.47 -37.60
C ASP A 532 24.73 -25.17 -38.41
N GLN A 533 24.18 -25.19 -39.64
CA GLN A 533 24.07 -23.99 -40.46
C GLN A 533 23.13 -22.94 -39.86
N ALA A 534 22.00 -23.35 -39.27
CA ALA A 534 21.08 -22.44 -38.57
C ALA A 534 21.74 -21.80 -37.32
N ILE A 535 22.53 -22.57 -36.57
CA ILE A 535 23.32 -22.08 -35.42
C ILE A 535 24.36 -21.04 -35.90
N ARG A 536 25.12 -21.33 -36.95
CA ARG A 536 26.12 -20.39 -37.51
C ARG A 536 25.50 -19.09 -38.02
N ARG A 537 24.26 -19.14 -38.51
CA ARG A 537 23.48 -17.95 -38.92
C ARG A 537 22.75 -17.26 -37.76
N SER A 538 22.88 -17.74 -36.53
CA SER A 538 22.19 -17.23 -35.34
C SER A 538 20.64 -17.29 -35.43
N GLU A 539 20.09 -18.24 -36.21
CA GLU A 539 18.65 -18.43 -36.40
C GLU A 539 18.04 -19.26 -35.24
N LEU A 540 18.03 -18.71 -34.01
CA LEU A 540 17.68 -19.47 -32.80
C LEU A 540 16.32 -20.19 -32.85
N ALA A 541 15.28 -19.55 -33.39
CA ALA A 541 13.95 -20.13 -33.46
C ALA A 541 13.95 -21.38 -34.35
N LYS A 542 14.57 -21.27 -35.54
CA LYS A 542 14.73 -22.36 -36.48
C LYS A 542 15.63 -23.46 -35.93
N ALA A 543 16.74 -23.13 -35.28
CA ALA A 543 17.61 -24.11 -34.65
C ALA A 543 16.90 -24.87 -33.50
N SER A 544 16.07 -24.17 -32.71
CA SER A 544 15.27 -24.79 -31.64
C SER A 544 14.16 -25.71 -32.19
N GLU A 545 13.49 -25.26 -33.25
CA GLU A 545 12.50 -26.07 -33.97
C GLU A 545 13.16 -27.33 -34.56
N MET A 546 14.29 -27.17 -35.25
CA MET A 546 15.04 -28.29 -35.83
C MET A 546 15.52 -29.27 -34.77
N LEU A 547 16.03 -28.80 -33.62
CA LEU A 547 16.37 -29.66 -32.48
C LEU A 547 15.19 -30.50 -31.99
N SER A 548 13.98 -29.94 -31.97
CA SER A 548 12.78 -30.67 -31.55
C SER A 548 12.32 -31.73 -32.56
N THR A 549 12.69 -31.57 -33.84
CA THR A 549 12.32 -32.50 -34.92
C THR A 549 13.30 -33.65 -35.13
N ILE A 550 14.53 -33.56 -34.61
CA ILE A 550 15.54 -34.61 -34.76
C ILE A 550 15.27 -35.75 -33.78
N ASP A 551 14.92 -36.93 -34.31
CA ASP A 551 14.72 -38.14 -33.52
C ASP A 551 16.07 -38.76 -33.09
N ARG A 552 16.45 -38.53 -31.83
CA ARG A 552 17.71 -39.01 -31.22
C ARG A 552 17.90 -40.53 -31.32
N THR A 553 16.81 -41.30 -31.37
CA THR A 553 16.88 -42.77 -31.42
C THR A 553 17.43 -43.29 -32.75
N ARG A 554 17.34 -42.48 -33.81
CA ARG A 554 17.76 -42.82 -35.18
C ARG A 554 19.18 -42.38 -35.51
N LEU A 555 19.83 -41.64 -34.61
CA LEU A 555 21.19 -41.17 -34.80
C LEU A 555 22.21 -42.26 -34.46
N SER A 556 23.28 -42.33 -35.25
CA SER A 556 24.50 -43.07 -34.88
C SER A 556 25.15 -42.43 -33.64
N GLU A 557 26.04 -43.15 -32.98
CA GLU A 557 26.75 -42.63 -31.80
C GLU A 557 27.57 -41.36 -32.12
N GLU A 558 28.20 -41.31 -33.30
CA GLU A 558 28.90 -40.14 -33.81
C GLU A 558 27.95 -38.94 -34.02
N MET A 559 26.80 -39.16 -34.66
CA MET A 559 25.78 -38.13 -34.89
C MET A 559 25.15 -37.61 -33.59
N ARG A 560 25.03 -38.45 -32.55
CA ARG A 560 24.57 -38.00 -31.22
C ARG A 560 25.57 -37.05 -30.58
N ALA A 561 26.87 -37.35 -30.67
CA ALA A 561 27.91 -36.45 -30.17
C ALA A 561 27.88 -35.09 -30.89
N GLU A 562 27.64 -35.07 -32.21
CA GLU A 562 27.45 -33.83 -32.97
C GLU A 562 26.21 -33.05 -32.55
N LEU A 563 25.08 -33.75 -32.31
CA LEU A 563 23.86 -33.15 -31.80
C LEU A 563 24.07 -32.49 -30.42
N GLU A 564 24.78 -33.16 -29.50
CA GLU A 564 25.09 -32.61 -28.17
C GLU A 564 25.93 -31.33 -28.22
N VAL A 565 26.83 -31.21 -29.20
CA VAL A 565 27.57 -29.96 -29.46
C VAL A 565 26.61 -28.88 -29.95
N CYS A 566 25.71 -29.20 -30.89
CA CYS A 566 24.71 -28.26 -31.39
C CYS A 566 23.75 -27.79 -30.27
N GLU A 567 23.33 -28.68 -29.38
CA GLU A 567 22.46 -28.37 -28.23
C GLU A 567 23.10 -27.38 -27.27
N ARG A 568 24.39 -27.58 -26.94
CA ARG A 568 25.14 -26.63 -26.11
C ARG A 568 25.23 -25.25 -26.77
N ASN A 569 25.45 -25.21 -28.08
CA ASN A 569 25.52 -23.94 -28.83
C ASN A 569 24.16 -23.23 -28.88
N VAL A 570 23.06 -23.96 -29.08
CA VAL A 570 21.70 -23.39 -29.04
C VAL A 570 21.36 -22.86 -27.64
N LEU A 571 21.75 -23.59 -26.58
CA LEU A 571 21.55 -23.14 -25.20
C LEU A 571 22.31 -21.84 -24.93
N ALA A 572 23.57 -21.74 -25.35
CA ALA A 572 24.38 -20.53 -25.23
C ALA A 572 23.75 -19.35 -25.99
N LEU A 573 23.30 -19.56 -27.23
CA LEU A 573 22.60 -18.52 -28.02
C LEU A 573 21.29 -18.08 -27.35
N ARG A 574 20.55 -19.01 -26.73
CA ARG A 574 19.32 -18.71 -25.97
C ARG A 574 19.61 -17.88 -24.72
N GLU A 575 20.68 -18.20 -24.00
CA GLU A 575 21.12 -17.44 -22.83
C GLU A 575 21.51 -16.01 -23.23
N VAL A 576 22.29 -15.85 -24.30
CA VAL A 576 22.64 -14.52 -24.85
C VAL A 576 21.38 -13.76 -25.25
N ARG A 577 20.45 -14.35 -26.00
CA ARG A 577 19.21 -13.67 -26.44
C ARG A 577 18.31 -13.30 -25.27
N THR A 578 18.18 -14.17 -24.27
CA THR A 578 17.38 -13.90 -23.07
C THR A 578 18.00 -12.76 -22.27
N THR A 579 19.31 -12.80 -22.07
CA THR A 579 20.06 -11.75 -21.38
C THR A 579 19.96 -10.41 -22.13
N VAL A 580 20.07 -10.41 -23.47
CA VAL A 580 19.84 -9.22 -24.30
C VAL A 580 18.41 -8.72 -24.15
N GLY A 581 17.40 -9.60 -24.13
CA GLY A 581 16.00 -9.22 -23.96
C GLY A 581 15.76 -8.51 -22.63
N VAL A 582 16.21 -9.11 -21.53
CA VAL A 582 16.13 -8.53 -20.18
C VAL A 582 16.89 -7.20 -20.11
N LEU A 583 18.12 -7.15 -20.60
CA LEU A 583 18.94 -5.93 -20.56
C LEU A 583 18.38 -4.81 -21.44
N LYS A 584 17.79 -5.13 -22.61
CA LYS A 584 17.11 -4.12 -23.44
C LYS A 584 15.88 -3.56 -22.75
N GLU A 585 15.10 -4.42 -22.10
CA GLU A 585 13.93 -4.00 -21.34
C GLU A 585 14.34 -3.12 -20.15
N ASP A 586 15.34 -3.54 -19.39
CA ASP A 586 15.93 -2.78 -18.30
C ASP A 586 16.50 -1.43 -18.76
N ILE A 587 17.24 -1.40 -19.87
CA ILE A 587 17.74 -0.16 -20.48
C ILE A 587 16.57 0.75 -20.90
N ARG A 588 15.48 0.20 -21.46
CA ARG A 588 14.29 0.96 -21.83
C ARG A 588 13.57 1.57 -20.62
N TYR A 589 13.67 0.93 -19.46
CA TYR A 589 13.20 1.51 -18.20
C TYR A 589 14.24 2.43 -17.54
N GLY A 590 15.41 2.57 -18.15
CA GLY A 590 16.51 3.34 -17.60
C GLY A 590 17.07 2.64 -16.36
N ASN A 591 17.53 1.41 -16.49
CA ASN A 591 18.32 0.75 -15.48
C ASN A 591 19.80 0.78 -15.89
N PRO A 592 20.65 1.59 -15.26
CA PRO A 592 22.05 1.70 -15.65
C PRO A 592 22.89 0.51 -15.19
N ARG A 593 22.42 -0.37 -14.31
CA ARG A 593 23.08 -1.67 -14.12
C ARG A 593 23.04 -2.49 -15.39
N ALA A 594 21.98 -2.37 -16.20
CA ALA A 594 21.95 -3.04 -17.48
C ALA A 594 22.96 -2.46 -18.47
N ILE A 595 23.27 -1.16 -18.38
CA ILE A 595 24.35 -0.51 -19.13
C ILE A 595 25.71 -1.05 -18.66
N VAL A 596 26.00 -1.00 -17.36
CA VAL A 596 27.28 -1.49 -16.79
C VAL A 596 27.47 -2.99 -17.04
N LEU A 597 26.41 -3.78 -16.90
CA LEU A 597 26.45 -5.22 -17.18
C LEU A 597 26.67 -5.49 -18.67
N ALA A 598 26.06 -4.69 -19.56
CA ALA A 598 26.37 -4.74 -20.99
C ALA A 598 27.84 -4.41 -21.27
N GLU A 599 28.43 -3.41 -20.60
CA GLU A 599 29.86 -3.12 -20.75
C GLU A 599 30.76 -4.25 -20.25
N ALA A 600 30.47 -4.80 -19.06
CA ALA A 600 31.20 -5.93 -18.51
C ALA A 600 31.08 -7.16 -19.43
N LYS A 601 29.89 -7.42 -19.99
CA LYS A 601 29.66 -8.48 -20.97
C LYS A 601 30.40 -8.21 -22.29
N ALA A 602 30.50 -6.95 -22.74
CA ALA A 602 31.31 -6.59 -23.90
C ALA A 602 32.80 -6.89 -23.67
N GLN A 603 33.32 -6.57 -22.48
CA GLN A 603 34.70 -6.86 -22.09
C GLN A 603 34.97 -8.36 -21.96
N ALA A 604 34.01 -9.13 -21.43
CA ALA A 604 34.11 -10.57 -21.21
C ALA A 604 33.71 -11.43 -22.43
N ALA A 605 33.21 -10.83 -23.51
CA ALA A 605 32.73 -11.54 -24.68
C ALA A 605 33.84 -12.37 -25.36
N ALA A 606 33.54 -13.64 -25.64
CA ALA A 606 34.47 -14.58 -26.26
C ALA A 606 34.63 -14.32 -27.77
N THR A 607 33.62 -13.72 -28.40
CA THR A 607 33.60 -13.42 -29.84
C THR A 607 33.47 -11.92 -30.10
N GLU A 608 33.99 -11.46 -31.24
CA GLU A 608 33.87 -10.04 -31.66
C GLU A 608 32.41 -9.63 -31.90
N THR A 609 31.59 -10.56 -32.40
CA THR A 609 30.15 -10.33 -32.62
C THR A 609 29.41 -10.07 -31.31
N GLU A 610 29.67 -10.87 -30.27
CA GLU A 610 29.11 -10.64 -28.93
C GLU A 610 29.63 -9.32 -28.33
N ARG A 611 30.94 -9.03 -28.49
CA ARG A 611 31.54 -7.78 -28.01
C ARG A 611 30.86 -6.56 -28.61
N SER A 612 30.67 -6.54 -29.93
CA SER A 612 29.97 -5.45 -30.63
C SER A 612 28.52 -5.31 -30.18
N LEU A 613 27.78 -6.42 -30.08
CA LEU A 613 26.39 -6.43 -29.62
C LEU A 613 26.24 -5.80 -28.22
N TRP A 614 27.08 -6.23 -27.27
CA TRP A 614 27.03 -5.72 -25.91
C TRP A 614 27.50 -4.26 -25.82
N ALA A 615 28.52 -3.87 -26.59
CA ALA A 615 29.00 -2.49 -26.67
C ALA A 615 27.94 -1.53 -27.25
N ASP A 616 27.24 -1.94 -28.31
CA ASP A 616 26.16 -1.15 -28.92
C ASP A 616 24.96 -1.02 -27.98
N MET A 617 24.66 -2.07 -27.22
CA MET A 617 23.59 -2.02 -26.22
C MET A 617 23.95 -1.08 -25.05
N ALA A 618 25.19 -1.14 -24.55
CA ALA A 618 25.68 -0.19 -23.55
C ALA A 618 25.66 1.26 -24.05
N ARG A 619 26.07 1.49 -25.30
CA ARG A 619 26.02 2.80 -25.97
C ARG A 619 24.57 3.32 -26.08
N SER A 620 23.67 2.52 -26.64
CA SER A 620 22.25 2.86 -26.79
C SER A 620 21.59 3.14 -25.43
N GLY A 621 21.98 2.39 -24.39
CA GLY A 621 21.48 2.61 -23.05
C GLY A 621 21.98 3.90 -22.41
N ARG A 622 23.23 4.31 -22.66
CA ARG A 622 23.73 5.64 -22.27
C ARG A 622 22.98 6.76 -22.98
N GLU A 623 22.84 6.66 -24.30
CA GLU A 623 22.11 7.67 -25.08
C GLU A 623 20.66 7.81 -24.60
N PHE A 624 19.98 6.68 -24.30
CA PHE A 624 18.64 6.69 -23.74
C PHE A 624 18.59 7.30 -22.33
N ALA A 625 19.53 6.92 -21.46
CA ALA A 625 19.67 7.47 -20.11
C ALA A 625 19.89 8.98 -20.14
N GLU A 626 20.79 9.47 -20.98
CA GLU A 626 21.06 10.89 -21.18
C GLU A 626 19.82 11.62 -21.70
N ALA A 627 19.18 11.11 -22.77
CA ALA A 627 17.99 11.72 -23.36
C ALA A 627 16.79 11.75 -22.38
N ARG A 628 16.67 10.76 -21.52
CA ARG A 628 15.56 10.65 -20.55
C ARG A 628 15.80 11.46 -19.27
N TRP A 629 17.04 11.58 -18.82
CA TRP A 629 17.34 12.08 -17.48
C TRP A 629 18.22 13.31 -17.41
N ALA A 630 19.10 13.57 -18.37
CA ALA A 630 19.86 14.82 -18.43
C ALA A 630 19.11 15.82 -19.31
N ALA A 631 18.25 16.63 -18.69
CA ALA A 631 17.40 17.56 -19.42
C ALA A 631 18.18 18.73 -20.05
N ALA A 632 19.25 19.19 -19.37
CA ALA A 632 20.13 20.24 -19.89
C ALA A 632 21.45 20.30 -19.11
N ARG A 633 22.55 20.63 -19.78
CA ARG A 633 23.83 20.98 -19.16
C ARG A 633 24.31 22.33 -19.69
N THR A 634 24.78 23.19 -18.78
CA THR A 634 25.37 24.48 -19.14
C THR A 634 26.66 24.69 -18.37
N ASP A 635 27.75 24.96 -19.09
CA ASP A 635 29.03 25.37 -18.51
C ASP A 635 29.11 26.91 -18.50
N GLY A 636 29.52 27.50 -17.36
CA GLY A 636 29.77 28.94 -17.20
C GLY A 636 28.59 29.81 -16.73
N ALA A 637 28.91 31.10 -16.48
CA ALA A 637 28.09 32.08 -15.74
C ALA A 637 26.82 32.60 -16.44
N ARG A 638 26.41 32.05 -17.59
CA ARG A 638 25.17 32.49 -18.24
C ARG A 638 23.97 31.87 -17.52
N ASP A 639 23.41 32.68 -16.61
CA ASP A 639 22.10 32.46 -16.01
C ASP A 639 21.09 32.15 -17.11
N SER A 640 20.68 30.90 -17.13
CA SER A 640 20.15 30.28 -18.32
C SER A 640 18.63 30.31 -18.20
N GLY A 641 17.98 31.03 -19.12
CA GLY A 641 16.53 31.26 -19.11
C GLY A 641 15.66 30.00 -19.04
N TRP A 642 16.25 28.81 -19.22
CA TRP A 642 15.57 27.54 -19.02
C TRP A 642 15.16 27.29 -17.57
N GLN A 643 15.83 27.84 -16.55
CA GLN A 643 15.41 27.69 -15.15
C GLN A 643 14.05 28.36 -14.90
N ARG A 644 13.83 29.52 -15.51
CA ARG A 644 12.53 30.20 -15.52
C ARG A 644 11.49 29.46 -16.35
N GLN A 645 11.90 28.80 -17.44
CA GLN A 645 10.99 27.95 -18.22
C GLN A 645 10.61 26.66 -17.49
N ALA A 646 11.48 26.13 -16.63
CA ALA A 646 11.26 24.90 -15.87
C ALA A 646 10.50 25.11 -14.55
N GLY A 647 10.03 26.33 -14.25
CA GLY A 647 9.22 26.60 -13.05
C GLY A 647 9.96 26.45 -11.71
N LEU A 648 11.29 26.45 -11.71
CA LEU A 648 12.11 26.32 -10.50
C LEU A 648 12.01 27.60 -9.63
N ALA A 649 10.98 27.69 -8.77
CA ALA A 649 10.96 28.63 -7.66
C ALA A 649 11.91 28.12 -6.55
N ALA A 650 12.73 28.99 -5.97
CA ALA A 650 13.81 28.68 -5.02
C ALA A 650 13.32 28.15 -3.65
N THR A 651 12.53 27.08 -3.62
CA THR A 651 11.76 26.74 -2.42
C THR A 651 12.49 25.79 -1.49
N HIS A 652 13.37 24.89 -1.93
CA HIS A 652 14.10 23.97 -1.03
C HIS A 652 15.46 23.57 -1.59
N GLY A 653 16.44 24.47 -1.55
CA GLY A 653 17.82 24.17 -1.90
C GLY A 653 18.55 23.42 -0.78
N ARG A 654 19.21 22.31 -1.07
CA ARG A 654 20.30 21.79 -0.21
C ARG A 654 21.63 22.24 -0.77
N LEU A 655 22.46 22.82 0.08
CA LEU A 655 23.85 23.14 -0.26
C LEU A 655 24.77 22.07 0.31
N VAL A 656 25.63 21.52 -0.54
CA VAL A 656 26.70 20.61 -0.13
C VAL A 656 28.02 21.17 -0.62
N SER A 657 28.94 21.46 0.30
CA SER A 657 30.25 22.01 -0.02
C SER A 657 31.29 20.91 -0.18
N LEU A 658 32.17 21.08 -1.18
CA LEU A 658 33.08 20.06 -1.68
C LEU A 658 34.52 20.26 -1.20
N LYS A 659 35.34 19.22 -1.31
CA LYS A 659 36.78 19.40 -1.47
C LYS A 659 37.02 20.16 -2.79
N HIS A 660 37.92 21.15 -2.78
CA HIS A 660 38.35 21.97 -3.94
C HIS A 660 37.45 23.17 -4.33
N GLU A 661 36.89 23.88 -3.34
CA GLU A 661 36.26 25.21 -3.57
C GLU A 661 35.09 25.21 -4.55
N LEU A 662 34.40 24.08 -4.71
CA LEU A 662 33.12 24.04 -5.41
C LEU A 662 32.01 23.81 -4.39
N LEU A 663 30.88 24.47 -4.61
CA LEU A 663 29.66 24.33 -3.83
C LEU A 663 28.57 23.83 -4.74
N LEU A 664 27.83 22.81 -4.31
CA LEU A 664 26.66 22.34 -5.03
C LEU A 664 25.38 22.88 -4.42
N SER A 665 24.62 23.63 -5.21
CA SER A 665 23.21 23.90 -4.92
C SER A 665 22.33 22.91 -5.65
N VAL A 666 21.57 22.14 -4.88
CA VAL A 666 20.56 21.22 -5.41
C VAL A 666 19.19 21.80 -5.12
N GLU A 667 18.52 22.24 -6.17
CA GLU A 667 17.15 22.72 -6.17
C GLU A 667 16.25 21.70 -6.87
N HIS A 668 15.02 21.54 -6.39
CA HIS A 668 14.10 20.57 -6.95
C HIS A 668 12.74 21.22 -7.23
N ALA A 669 12.25 21.12 -8.46
CA ALA A 669 10.87 21.42 -8.86
C ALA A 669 10.38 20.27 -9.73
N ARG A 670 9.39 19.52 -9.24
CA ARG A 670 8.93 18.26 -9.86
C ARG A 670 8.65 18.46 -11.35
N PRO A 671 9.16 17.59 -12.26
CA PRO A 671 10.03 16.44 -12.02
C PRO A 671 11.52 16.76 -12.04
N TYR A 672 11.95 18.01 -12.15
CA TYR A 672 13.36 18.37 -12.34
C TYR A 672 14.13 18.64 -11.05
N VAL A 673 15.42 18.33 -11.07
CA VAL A 673 16.43 18.71 -10.09
C VAL A 673 17.50 19.53 -10.78
N SER A 674 17.65 20.80 -10.40
CA SER A 674 18.76 21.62 -10.82
C SER A 674 19.91 21.45 -9.84
N ILE A 675 21.09 21.10 -10.36
CA ILE A 675 22.33 21.02 -9.59
C ILE A 675 23.28 22.08 -10.16
N ARG A 676 23.76 22.97 -9.30
CA ARG A 676 24.62 24.09 -9.65
C ARG A 676 25.94 23.96 -8.92
N ALA A 677 27.03 23.80 -9.64
CA ALA A 677 28.38 23.87 -9.12
C ALA A 677 28.86 25.33 -9.17
N ILE A 678 29.04 25.95 -8.01
CA ILE A 678 29.47 27.33 -7.83
C ILE A 678 30.91 27.30 -7.33
N ASP A 679 31.81 28.02 -7.99
CA ASP A 679 33.18 28.20 -7.53
C ASP A 679 33.18 29.17 -6.34
N LEU A 680 33.67 28.72 -5.18
CA LEU A 680 33.70 29.45 -3.92
C LEU A 680 34.76 30.57 -3.92
N ARG A 681 35.79 30.52 -4.78
CA ARG A 681 36.77 31.62 -4.91
C ARG A 681 36.18 32.79 -5.69
N THR A 682 35.50 32.49 -6.80
CA THR A 682 34.98 33.53 -7.70
C THR A 682 33.53 33.91 -7.39
N GLY A 683 32.79 33.04 -6.71
CA GLY A 683 31.34 33.15 -6.55
C GLY A 683 30.56 32.93 -7.84
N GLU A 684 31.23 32.52 -8.93
CA GLU A 684 30.60 32.30 -10.23
C GLU A 684 30.06 30.88 -10.37
N LEU A 685 28.96 30.75 -11.11
CA LEU A 685 28.44 29.45 -11.53
C LEU A 685 29.45 28.80 -12.48
N ALA A 686 30.18 27.80 -11.99
CA ALA A 686 31.08 27.02 -12.81
C ALA A 686 30.30 26.16 -13.80
N ARG A 687 29.28 25.43 -13.32
CA ARG A 687 28.43 24.53 -14.12
C ARG A 687 27.05 24.38 -13.54
N SER A 688 26.07 24.06 -14.36
CA SER A 688 24.79 23.53 -13.89
C SER A 688 24.25 22.42 -14.78
N ILE A 689 23.61 21.45 -14.14
CA ILE A 689 22.85 20.39 -14.81
C ILE A 689 21.40 20.43 -14.33
N LEU A 690 20.48 20.11 -15.24
CA LEU A 690 19.10 19.82 -14.93
C LEU A 690 18.88 18.32 -15.11
N VAL A 691 18.56 17.63 -14.02
CA VAL A 691 18.28 16.20 -13.99
C VAL A 691 16.77 15.99 -13.89
N CYS A 692 16.16 15.20 -14.76
CA CYS A 692 14.76 14.81 -14.65
C CYS A 692 14.63 13.64 -13.65
N ALA A 693 14.03 13.90 -12.49
CA ALA A 693 13.69 12.92 -11.46
C ALA A 693 12.61 11.95 -12.00
N PRO A 694 12.87 10.64 -12.00
CA PRO A 694 12.03 9.65 -12.69
C PRO A 694 10.61 9.44 -12.13
N SER A 695 10.26 10.03 -10.98
CA SER A 695 8.95 9.88 -10.34
C SER A 695 8.26 11.20 -9.97
N GLY A 696 8.81 12.35 -10.32
CA GLY A 696 8.35 13.61 -9.73
C GLY A 696 8.48 13.65 -8.20
N THR A 697 9.34 12.80 -7.64
CA THR A 697 9.57 12.68 -6.20
C THR A 697 10.60 13.69 -5.74
N ALA A 698 10.34 14.35 -4.61
CA ALA A 698 11.27 15.29 -4.01
C ALA A 698 12.62 14.64 -3.68
N VAL A 699 13.70 15.41 -3.85
CA VAL A 699 15.02 15.03 -3.35
C VAL A 699 14.93 14.96 -1.82
N VAL A 700 15.13 13.77 -1.29
CA VAL A 700 15.14 13.47 0.14
C VAL A 700 16.49 13.81 0.75
N ASP A 701 17.58 13.51 0.04
CA ASP A 701 18.94 13.77 0.50
C ASP A 701 19.94 13.97 -0.65
N VAL A 702 21.06 14.63 -0.35
CA VAL A 702 22.19 14.85 -1.25
C VAL A 702 23.47 14.63 -0.47
N CYS A 703 24.33 13.78 -0.98
CA CYS A 703 25.70 13.63 -0.49
C CYS A 703 26.69 13.96 -1.59
N VAL A 704 27.86 14.44 -1.19
CA VAL A 704 29.00 14.51 -2.07
C VAL A 704 30.20 13.89 -1.41
N HIS A 705 30.81 12.94 -2.10
CA HIS A 705 32.02 12.28 -1.68
C HIS A 705 33.00 12.16 -2.85
N GLU A 706 34.25 12.55 -2.60
CA GLU A 706 35.32 12.54 -3.61
C GLU A 706 34.92 13.19 -4.94
N ASP A 707 34.82 12.40 -6.01
CA ASP A 707 34.47 12.82 -7.36
C ASP A 707 32.99 12.54 -7.69
N ARG A 708 32.10 12.37 -6.70
CA ARG A 708 30.71 11.91 -6.90
C ARG A 708 29.67 12.69 -6.12
N VAL A 709 28.57 13.04 -6.77
CA VAL A 709 27.37 13.65 -6.19
C VAL A 709 26.25 12.62 -6.23
N ARG A 710 25.75 12.23 -5.06
CA ARG A 710 24.65 11.27 -4.95
C ARG A 710 23.39 11.96 -4.46
N LEU A 711 22.34 11.94 -5.27
CA LEU A 711 21.00 12.41 -4.94
C LEU A 711 20.13 11.22 -4.55
N ILE A 712 19.38 11.32 -3.46
CA ILE A 712 18.30 10.38 -3.14
C ILE A 712 16.97 11.08 -3.31
N PHE A 713 16.04 10.42 -3.98
CA PHE A 713 14.68 10.86 -4.21
C PHE A 713 13.70 10.11 -3.31
N GLY A 714 12.48 10.64 -3.19
CA GLY A 714 11.35 9.87 -2.66
C GLY A 714 11.17 8.55 -3.42
N CYS A 715 10.63 7.53 -2.75
CA CYS A 715 10.59 6.14 -3.24
C CYS A 715 11.96 5.47 -3.38
N MET A 716 12.98 5.98 -2.67
CA MET A 716 14.29 5.33 -2.54
C MET A 716 15.05 5.10 -3.85
N ARG A 717 14.80 5.96 -4.83
CA ARG A 717 15.61 6.07 -6.03
C ARG A 717 16.80 6.96 -5.77
N TYR A 718 17.91 6.72 -6.44
CA TYR A 718 19.08 7.58 -6.33
C TYR A 718 19.72 7.85 -7.68
N VAL A 719 20.40 8.99 -7.81
CA VAL A 719 21.21 9.40 -8.97
C VAL A 719 22.63 9.64 -8.48
N ASP A 720 23.62 9.08 -9.15
CA ASP A 720 25.04 9.29 -8.90
C ASP A 720 25.65 10.03 -10.11
N LEU A 721 26.27 11.18 -9.86
CA LEU A 721 26.85 12.06 -10.87
C LEU A 721 28.35 12.21 -10.58
N ARG A 722 29.18 12.16 -11.61
CA ARG A 722 30.60 12.48 -11.51
C ARG A 722 30.76 13.99 -11.33
N LEU A 723 31.34 14.41 -10.22
CA LEU A 723 31.42 15.81 -9.82
C LEU A 723 32.16 16.73 -10.82
N PRO A 724 33.35 16.35 -11.35
CA PRO A 724 34.08 17.21 -12.30
C PRO A 724 33.26 17.71 -13.47
N ASP A 725 32.25 16.98 -13.92
CA ASP A 725 31.46 17.30 -15.10
C ASP A 725 29.96 17.08 -14.97
N LEU A 726 29.51 16.70 -13.78
CA LEU A 726 28.14 16.30 -13.45
C LEU A 726 27.61 15.24 -14.41
N GLU A 727 28.50 14.37 -14.93
CA GLU A 727 28.12 13.25 -15.82
C GLU A 727 27.36 12.18 -15.01
N LEU A 728 26.19 11.77 -15.49
CA LEU A 728 25.41 10.71 -14.85
C LEU A 728 26.16 9.38 -14.90
N ARG A 729 26.66 8.91 -13.74
CA ARG A 729 27.34 7.61 -13.64
C ARG A 729 26.35 6.48 -13.50
N CYS A 730 25.43 6.62 -12.56
CA CYS A 730 24.40 5.63 -12.34
C CYS A 730 23.14 6.24 -11.73
N TYR A 731 22.10 5.43 -11.77
CA TYR A 731 20.78 5.68 -11.25
C TYR A 731 20.32 4.34 -10.67
N GLY A 732 19.85 4.31 -9.44
CA GLY A 732 19.38 3.08 -8.82
C GLY A 732 17.97 3.21 -8.32
N ASP A 733 17.28 2.09 -8.26
CA ASP A 733 15.98 1.96 -7.62
C ASP A 733 16.11 0.89 -6.53
N LEU A 734 16.25 1.34 -5.28
CA LEU A 734 16.41 0.44 -4.14
C LEU A 734 15.16 -0.44 -3.94
N GLU A 735 14.01 -0.13 -4.55
CA GLU A 735 12.81 -0.98 -4.51
C GLU A 735 12.94 -2.25 -5.33
N ARG A 736 13.54 -2.16 -6.52
CA ARG A 736 13.71 -3.32 -7.39
C ARG A 736 14.82 -4.27 -6.93
N GLU A 737 15.75 -3.77 -6.13
CA GLU A 737 17.01 -4.43 -5.80
C GLU A 737 16.92 -5.34 -4.54
N GLY A 738 15.71 -5.76 -4.16
CA GLY A 738 15.49 -6.80 -3.15
C GLY A 738 15.03 -6.30 -1.78
N ALA A 739 14.68 -5.02 -1.66
CA ALA A 739 13.91 -4.59 -0.51
C ALA A 739 12.45 -5.10 -0.61
N ARG A 740 11.90 -5.50 0.53
CA ARG A 740 10.45 -5.72 0.70
C ARG A 740 9.67 -4.47 0.23
N PRO A 741 8.40 -4.60 -0.19
CA PRO A 741 7.61 -3.51 -0.77
C PRO A 741 7.80 -2.19 0.00
N LEU A 742 8.30 -1.18 -0.71
CA LEU A 742 8.91 0.02 -0.13
C LEU A 742 7.94 1.16 0.19
N ALA A 743 6.63 0.92 0.00
CA ALA A 743 5.55 1.81 0.40
C ALA A 743 5.56 2.18 1.90
N GLN A 744 6.41 1.54 2.71
CA GLN A 744 6.53 1.75 4.16
C GLN A 744 7.69 2.67 4.58
N PHE A 745 8.58 3.10 3.68
CA PHE A 745 9.74 3.92 4.06
C PHE A 745 9.40 5.40 4.04
N ALA A 746 9.50 6.04 5.20
CA ALA A 746 9.13 7.45 5.38
C ALA A 746 10.28 8.42 5.04
N ARG A 747 11.54 8.01 5.26
CA ARG A 747 12.74 8.84 5.07
C ARG A 747 14.00 8.00 4.81
N GLY A 748 14.86 8.51 3.93
CA GLY A 748 16.24 8.06 3.76
C GLY A 748 17.21 9.15 4.22
N THR A 749 18.38 8.78 4.75
CA THR A 749 19.46 9.71 5.06
C THR A 749 20.79 9.13 4.59
N LEU A 750 21.52 9.88 3.77
CA LEU A 750 22.85 9.49 3.28
C LEU A 750 23.89 9.74 4.35
N ASP A 751 24.93 8.91 4.34
CA ASP A 751 26.15 9.19 5.08
C ASP A 751 27.00 10.22 4.33
N TRP A 752 27.99 10.81 4.98
CA TRP A 752 28.80 11.84 4.34
C TRP A 752 29.72 11.28 3.26
N GLU A 753 29.99 9.97 3.25
CA GLU A 753 30.71 9.31 2.14
C GLU A 753 29.77 8.96 0.98
N GLY A 754 28.46 9.08 1.20
CA GLY A 754 27.45 8.73 0.23
C GLY A 754 27.36 7.23 -0.01
N GLN A 755 28.22 6.41 0.61
CA GLN A 755 28.28 4.97 0.47
C GLN A 755 27.09 4.29 1.13
N TYR A 756 26.59 4.79 2.26
CA TYR A 756 25.49 4.17 2.99
C TYR A 756 24.27 5.07 3.05
N VAL A 757 23.09 4.47 2.89
CA VAL A 757 21.81 5.11 3.17
C VAL A 757 21.12 4.42 4.33
N TRP A 758 20.62 5.23 5.26
CA TRP A 758 19.83 4.81 6.41
C TRP A 758 18.35 5.04 6.13
N LEU A 759 17.58 3.96 6.12
CA LEU A 759 16.20 3.91 5.63
C LEU A 759 15.24 3.65 6.78
N ALA A 760 14.46 4.65 7.15
CA ALA A 760 13.47 4.54 8.22
C ALA A 760 12.11 4.04 7.70
N ARG A 761 11.59 2.95 8.28
CA ARG A 761 10.30 2.30 7.97
C ARG A 761 9.28 2.46 9.09
N ASP A 762 8.01 2.27 8.77
CA ASP A 762 6.90 2.09 9.72
C ASP A 762 6.77 3.26 10.72
N GLY A 763 6.84 4.49 10.21
CA GLY A 763 6.89 5.69 11.06
C GLY A 763 8.20 5.83 11.84
N GLY A 764 9.28 5.20 11.37
CA GLY A 764 10.60 5.19 11.97
C GLY A 764 10.79 4.17 13.08
N ARG A 765 10.07 3.02 13.07
CA ARG A 765 10.21 1.90 14.03
C ARG A 765 11.34 0.94 13.69
N THR A 766 11.66 0.82 12.41
CA THR A 766 12.80 0.01 11.95
C THR A 766 13.65 0.86 11.01
N VAL A 767 14.96 0.77 11.16
CA VAL A 767 15.92 1.48 10.31
C VAL A 767 16.84 0.48 9.65
N GLN A 768 16.88 0.49 8.32
CA GLN A 768 17.69 -0.41 7.53
C GLN A 768 18.84 0.35 6.90
N VAL A 769 20.05 -0.18 7.01
CA VAL A 769 21.23 0.40 6.35
C VAL A 769 21.43 -0.30 5.01
N ALA A 770 21.53 0.44 3.92
CA ALA A 770 21.91 -0.10 2.62
C ALA A 770 23.24 0.53 2.18
N ASN A 771 24.19 -0.30 1.76
CA ASN A 771 25.36 0.16 1.05
C ASN A 771 24.97 0.35 -0.42
N LEU A 772 25.17 1.55 -0.94
CA LEU A 772 24.75 1.95 -2.28
C LEU A 772 25.78 1.55 -3.36
N ASP A 773 27.02 1.27 -2.98
CA ASP A 773 28.06 0.88 -3.95
C ASP A 773 27.94 -0.60 -4.34
N ASP A 774 27.66 -1.48 -3.37
CA ASP A 774 27.38 -2.91 -3.61
C ASP A 774 25.87 -3.21 -3.67
N GLN A 775 25.03 -2.22 -3.34
CA GLN A 775 23.57 -2.33 -3.21
C GLN A 775 23.12 -3.45 -2.27
N GLN A 776 23.93 -3.73 -1.24
CA GLN A 776 23.58 -4.71 -0.23
C GLN A 776 22.88 -4.02 0.94
N PHE A 777 21.70 -4.55 1.28
CA PHE A 777 21.08 -4.22 2.54
C PHE A 777 21.90 -4.85 3.68
N GLY A 778 22.51 -3.99 4.47
CA GLY A 778 23.22 -4.35 5.68
C GLY A 778 22.26 -4.61 6.84
N ARG A 779 22.65 -4.15 8.03
CA ARG A 779 21.93 -4.44 9.26
C ARG A 779 20.61 -3.66 9.32
N ALA A 780 19.58 -4.32 9.86
CA ALA A 780 18.37 -3.67 10.32
C ALA A 780 18.49 -3.40 11.82
N HIS A 781 17.98 -2.24 12.24
CA HIS A 781 17.95 -1.78 13.62
C HIS A 781 16.50 -1.53 14.03
N GLU A 782 16.07 -2.18 15.11
CA GLU A 782 14.79 -1.89 15.74
C GLU A 782 14.94 -0.63 16.62
N GLY A 783 14.09 0.36 16.40
CA GLY A 783 14.07 1.57 17.20
C GLY A 783 13.05 2.58 16.68
N THR A 784 12.32 3.24 17.57
CA THR A 784 11.44 4.35 17.22
C THR A 784 12.22 5.65 17.24
N GLY A 785 12.50 6.22 16.07
CA GLY A 785 12.82 7.65 16.02
C GLY A 785 13.62 8.11 14.81
N SER A 786 13.88 9.42 14.82
CA SER A 786 14.65 10.13 13.81
C SER A 786 16.07 9.58 13.72
N VAL A 787 16.47 9.20 12.51
CA VAL A 787 17.89 9.07 12.15
C VAL A 787 18.45 10.48 12.02
N VAL A 788 19.53 10.78 12.74
CA VAL A 788 20.23 12.06 12.66
C VAL A 788 21.64 11.79 12.14
N SER A 789 21.99 12.34 10.98
CA SER A 789 23.36 12.33 10.48
C SER A 789 24.23 13.24 11.36
N ILE A 790 25.41 12.75 11.77
CA ILE A 790 26.36 13.54 12.55
C ILE A 790 27.30 14.25 11.58
N ALA A 791 27.16 15.58 11.48
CA ALA A 791 28.01 16.39 10.62
C ALA A 791 29.43 16.51 11.17
N GLY A 792 30.45 16.31 10.32
CA GLY A 792 31.84 16.72 10.58
C GLY A 792 32.78 15.69 11.19
N THR A 793 32.34 14.45 11.38
CA THR A 793 33.23 13.36 11.75
C THR A 793 33.87 12.76 10.50
N GLY A 794 35.21 12.64 10.46
CA GLY A 794 35.86 11.71 9.51
C GLY A 794 35.44 10.25 9.72
N LEU A 795 34.69 9.97 10.79
CA LEU A 795 33.96 8.73 11.04
C LEU A 795 32.51 8.94 10.61
N ALA A 796 32.10 8.47 9.43
CA ALA A 796 30.70 8.54 9.00
C ALA A 796 29.79 7.92 10.06
N ALA A 797 28.99 8.74 10.75
CA ALA A 797 28.26 8.32 11.92
C ALA A 797 26.82 8.86 11.93
N PHE A 798 25.92 8.05 12.46
CA PHE A 798 24.50 8.36 12.64
C PHE A 798 24.11 8.15 14.07
N ALA A 799 23.22 8.98 14.57
CA ALA A 799 22.58 8.76 15.84
C ALA A 799 21.15 8.26 15.62
N LEU A 800 20.80 7.15 16.28
CA LEU A 800 19.49 6.51 16.19
C LEU A 800 18.87 6.38 17.58
N GLN A 801 17.63 6.85 17.72
CA GLN A 801 16.83 6.68 18.92
C GLN A 801 16.24 5.26 18.97
N GLN A 802 16.64 4.47 19.97
CA GLN A 802 16.16 3.09 20.15
C GLN A 802 14.86 3.06 20.96
N TYR A 803 13.93 2.16 20.58
CA TYR A 803 12.65 1.99 21.27
C TYR A 803 12.88 1.56 22.72
N GLY A 804 12.14 2.16 23.65
CA GLY A 804 12.21 1.84 25.08
C GLY A 804 13.47 2.32 25.81
N ARG A 805 14.47 2.91 25.11
CA ARG A 805 15.69 3.43 25.75
C ARG A 805 15.61 4.94 25.92
N ARG A 806 16.12 5.43 27.06
CA ARG A 806 16.25 6.87 27.36
C ARG A 806 17.47 7.52 26.69
N VAL A 807 18.14 6.80 25.78
CA VAL A 807 19.36 7.27 25.14
C VAL A 807 19.35 7.03 23.63
N MET A 808 19.88 7.99 22.88
CA MET A 808 20.18 7.88 21.45
C MET A 808 21.56 7.24 21.30
N THR A 809 21.68 6.17 20.51
CA THR A 809 22.94 5.44 20.31
C THR A 809 23.59 5.89 19.01
N VAL A 810 24.91 6.05 19.00
CA VAL A 810 25.66 6.38 17.78
C VAL A 810 26.11 5.11 17.06
N PHE A 811 26.02 5.13 15.74
CA PHE A 811 26.41 4.06 14.83
C PHE A 811 27.38 4.62 13.80
N ALA A 812 28.33 3.80 13.35
CA ALA A 812 29.07 4.05 12.13
C ALA A 812 28.13 3.94 10.91
N ALA A 813 28.53 4.49 9.76
CA ALA A 813 27.67 4.56 8.58
C ALA A 813 27.20 3.20 8.08
N ASN A 814 27.99 2.15 8.27
CA ASN A 814 27.61 0.76 7.95
C ASN A 814 26.65 0.10 8.96
N GLY A 815 26.10 0.83 9.93
CA GLY A 815 25.19 0.30 10.94
C GLY A 815 25.88 -0.37 12.14
N ARG A 816 27.20 -0.31 12.27
CA ARG A 816 27.86 -0.86 13.47
C ARG A 816 27.75 0.14 14.62
N PRO A 817 27.23 -0.25 15.81
CA PRO A 817 27.16 0.66 16.95
C PRO A 817 28.57 1.09 17.38
N LEU A 818 28.76 2.38 17.61
CA LEU A 818 29.99 2.91 18.19
C LEU A 818 29.90 2.75 19.72
N PRO A 819 30.80 1.98 20.36
CA PRO A 819 30.73 1.75 21.79
C PRO A 819 30.94 3.05 22.57
N LYS A 820 30.12 3.24 23.62
CA LYS A 820 30.24 4.30 24.67
C LYS A 820 29.73 5.70 24.33
N VAL A 821 29.10 5.94 23.18
CA VAL A 821 28.50 7.25 22.88
C VAL A 821 26.98 7.19 22.97
N SER A 822 26.40 7.96 23.89
CA SER A 822 24.96 8.02 24.04
C SER A 822 24.47 9.43 24.38
N PHE A 823 23.39 9.87 23.74
CA PHE A 823 22.80 11.20 23.98
C PHE A 823 21.43 11.09 24.68
N PRO A 824 20.93 12.16 25.34
CA PRO A 824 19.61 12.19 25.97
C PRO A 824 18.43 11.85 25.02
N ARG A 825 17.30 11.39 25.58
CA ARG A 825 16.09 10.88 24.86
C ARG A 825 15.43 11.87 23.87
N TRP A 826 15.90 13.09 23.74
CA TRP A 826 15.21 14.14 22.96
C TRP A 826 16.15 14.95 22.08
N THR A 827 17.33 14.39 21.79
CA THR A 827 18.27 15.02 20.88
C THR A 827 17.68 15.07 19.46
N LYS A 828 17.53 16.29 18.91
CA LYS A 828 16.99 16.56 17.57
C LYS A 828 18.06 16.74 16.50
N ALA A 829 19.23 17.23 16.90
CA ALA A 829 20.36 17.44 16.02
C ALA A 829 21.67 17.14 16.77
N VAL A 830 22.68 16.67 16.05
CA VAL A 830 24.02 16.36 16.56
C VAL A 830 25.05 16.83 15.55
N ALA A 831 26.08 17.54 15.99
CA ALA A 831 27.25 17.87 15.22
C ALA A 831 28.52 17.53 16.01
N VAL A 832 29.66 17.37 15.32
CA VAL A 832 30.95 17.26 16.01
C VAL A 832 31.25 18.55 16.76
N HIS A 833 31.91 18.43 17.91
CA HIS A 833 32.37 19.60 18.64
C HIS A 833 33.45 20.37 17.86
N PRO A 834 33.48 21.72 17.88
CA PRO A 834 34.48 22.48 17.10
C PRO A 834 35.94 22.13 17.40
N SER A 835 36.25 21.70 18.62
CA SER A 835 37.60 21.21 18.98
C SER A 835 37.99 19.90 18.29
N GLY A 836 37.03 19.15 17.75
CA GLY A 836 37.19 17.79 17.26
C GLY A 836 37.08 16.69 18.32
N CYS A 837 36.86 17.05 19.59
CA CYS A 837 36.64 16.10 20.69
C CYS A 837 35.23 16.29 21.28
N GLY A 838 34.40 15.26 21.22
CA GLY A 838 33.01 15.28 21.66
C GLY A 838 32.00 15.76 20.61
N PHE A 839 30.83 16.16 21.07
CA PHE A 839 29.70 16.55 20.22
C PHE A 839 29.04 17.83 20.70
N VAL A 840 28.32 18.50 19.81
CA VAL A 840 27.31 19.52 20.16
C VAL A 840 25.95 18.93 19.80
N ILE A 841 25.07 18.87 20.78
CA ILE A 841 23.74 18.28 20.66
C ILE A 841 22.67 19.33 20.91
N LEU A 842 21.57 19.26 20.17
CA LEU A 842 20.37 20.03 20.47
C LEU A 842 19.33 19.10 21.06
N VAL A 843 18.87 19.40 22.28
CA VAL A 843 17.86 18.62 23.00
C VAL A 843 16.55 19.41 23.04
N GLN A 844 15.47 18.77 22.63
CA GLN A 844 14.13 19.36 22.63
C GLN A 844 13.08 18.33 23.06
N SER A 845 12.70 18.39 24.33
CA SER A 845 11.64 17.55 24.92
C SER A 845 10.32 18.33 24.98
N PRO A 846 9.17 17.65 24.84
CA PRO A 846 7.90 18.23 25.29
C PRO A 846 8.01 18.67 26.76
N GLY A 847 7.57 19.90 27.07
CA GLY A 847 7.55 20.44 28.43
C GLY A 847 8.89 20.90 29.02
N VAL A 848 10.00 20.80 28.29
CA VAL A 848 11.32 21.28 28.73
C VAL A 848 11.82 22.33 27.74
N GLU A 849 12.46 23.39 28.24
CA GLU A 849 13.12 24.39 27.40
C GLU A 849 14.13 23.71 26.47
N ALA A 850 14.11 24.09 25.18
CA ALA A 850 15.06 23.56 24.22
C ALA A 850 16.46 24.10 24.55
N TYR A 851 17.47 23.25 24.50
CA TYR A 851 18.84 23.66 24.83
C TYR A 851 19.86 22.98 23.93
N VAL A 852 20.97 23.67 23.69
CA VAL A 852 22.15 23.11 23.02
C VAL A 852 23.19 22.78 24.08
N ALA A 853 23.80 21.61 23.99
CA ALA A 853 24.81 21.15 24.94
C ALA A 853 26.08 20.69 24.21
N ALA A 854 27.24 21.07 24.75
CA ALA A 854 28.52 20.46 24.38
C ALA A 854 28.73 19.20 25.24
N THR A 855 29.20 18.12 24.63
CA THR A 855 29.44 16.83 25.28
C THR A 855 30.90 16.40 25.12
N ASP A 856 31.34 15.48 25.97
CA ASP A 856 32.58 14.73 25.74
C ASP A 856 32.43 13.64 24.66
N ASP A 857 33.51 12.89 24.41
CA ASP A 857 33.55 11.78 23.45
C ASP A 857 32.60 10.63 23.80
N ASN A 858 32.10 10.55 25.04
CA ASN A 858 31.13 9.54 25.49
C ASN A 858 29.69 10.07 25.43
N GLY A 859 29.47 11.31 24.95
CA GLY A 859 28.16 11.95 24.92
C GLY A 859 27.71 12.53 26.27
N ARG A 860 28.61 12.63 27.27
CA ARG A 860 28.30 13.24 28.56
C ARG A 860 28.34 14.76 28.44
N GLU A 861 27.25 15.41 28.83
CA GLU A 861 27.12 16.87 28.84
C GLU A 861 28.21 17.53 29.71
N ARG A 862 28.90 18.52 29.14
CA ARG A 862 29.91 19.36 29.80
C ARG A 862 29.39 20.76 30.08
N SER A 863 28.67 21.35 29.12
CA SER A 863 28.09 22.68 29.22
C SER A 863 26.83 22.76 28.35
N ARG A 864 25.92 23.70 28.65
CA ARG A 864 24.68 23.91 27.90
C ARG A 864 24.25 25.37 27.81
N VAL A 865 23.51 25.69 26.77
CA VAL A 865 22.83 26.97 26.56
C VAL A 865 21.35 26.72 26.27
N VAL A 866 20.48 27.36 27.03
CA VAL A 866 19.02 27.31 26.83
C VAL A 866 18.60 28.29 25.73
N LEU A 867 17.61 27.90 24.92
CA LEU A 867 17.11 28.67 23.79
C LEU A 867 15.61 28.97 23.97
N ASP A 868 15.30 30.18 24.42
CA ASP A 868 13.94 30.58 24.80
C ASP A 868 12.96 30.68 23.62
N ASP A 869 13.46 30.81 22.39
CA ASP A 869 12.65 31.03 21.18
C ASP A 869 12.45 29.78 20.31
N LEU A 870 13.08 28.65 20.66
CA LEU A 870 13.01 27.40 19.91
C LEU A 870 11.84 26.51 20.38
N ARG A 871 10.70 26.61 19.70
CA ARG A 871 9.49 25.82 20.02
C ARG A 871 9.55 24.38 19.49
N THR A 872 8.86 23.47 20.19
CA THR A 872 8.66 22.07 19.77
C THR A 872 8.08 21.99 18.35
N GLY A 873 8.73 21.24 17.46
CA GLY A 873 8.25 20.98 16.09
C GLY A 873 9.02 21.68 14.97
N THR A 874 9.90 22.64 15.29
CA THR A 874 10.84 23.21 14.32
C THR A 874 11.83 22.16 13.83
N ARG A 875 12.38 22.30 12.61
CA ARG A 875 13.47 21.46 12.09
C ARG A 875 14.81 22.21 12.20
N PRO A 876 15.50 22.09 13.34
CA PRO A 876 16.80 22.71 13.54
C PRO A 876 17.92 21.95 12.81
N SER A 877 18.93 22.68 12.36
CA SER A 877 20.18 22.14 11.83
C SER A 877 21.36 22.66 12.64
N LEU A 878 22.25 21.76 13.06
CA LEU A 878 23.53 22.08 13.70
C LEU A 878 24.67 21.88 12.69
N LEU A 879 25.55 22.87 12.55
CA LEU A 879 26.71 22.84 11.65
C LEU A 879 27.93 23.32 12.42
N THR A 880 29.08 22.64 12.33
CA THR A 880 30.29 23.03 13.07
C THR A 880 31.44 23.40 12.14
N SER A 881 32.13 24.50 12.43
CA SER A 881 33.45 24.85 11.89
C SER A 881 34.54 24.65 12.93
N ARG A 882 35.52 23.82 12.59
CA ARG A 882 36.73 23.56 13.39
C ARG A 882 37.77 24.66 13.26
N ASP A 883 37.94 25.23 12.07
CA ASP A 883 38.94 26.29 11.87
C ASP A 883 38.53 27.58 12.60
N ARG A 884 37.22 27.82 12.77
CA ARG A 884 36.67 28.96 13.51
C ARG A 884 36.32 28.65 14.95
N GLY A 885 36.32 27.38 15.36
CA GLY A 885 35.92 27.00 16.73
C GLY A 885 34.43 27.27 17.02
N LEU A 886 33.55 27.18 16.02
CA LEU A 886 32.14 27.57 16.11
C LEU A 886 31.18 26.43 15.77
N THR A 887 30.03 26.40 16.42
CA THR A 887 28.85 25.65 16.00
C THR A 887 27.69 26.60 15.71
N LEU A 888 27.12 26.52 14.53
CA LEU A 888 25.92 27.23 14.14
C LEU A 888 24.68 26.38 14.36
N LEU A 889 23.67 26.95 15.01
CA LEU A 889 22.33 26.43 15.04
C LEU A 889 21.44 27.29 14.15
N THR A 890 20.77 26.67 13.18
CA THR A 890 19.79 27.34 12.31
C THR A 890 18.44 26.69 12.43
N TYR A 891 17.36 27.48 12.48
CA TYR A 891 16.00 26.97 12.47
C TYR A 891 14.99 28.04 12.03
N LEU A 892 13.78 27.59 11.68
CA LEU A 892 12.64 28.44 11.40
C LEU A 892 11.85 28.68 12.69
N THR A 893 11.68 29.94 13.08
CA THR A 893 10.81 30.32 14.20
C THR A 893 9.34 30.18 13.82
N ALA A 894 8.44 30.25 14.80
CA ALA A 894 6.99 30.09 14.60
C ALA A 894 6.36 31.14 13.66
N ASN A 895 7.00 32.30 13.48
CA ASN A 895 6.55 33.35 12.55
C ASN A 895 7.18 33.22 11.14
N GLY A 896 7.84 32.10 10.85
CA GLY A 896 8.50 31.85 9.57
C GLY A 896 9.86 32.55 9.41
N ARG A 897 10.33 33.33 10.38
CA ARG A 897 11.68 33.93 10.33
C ARG A 897 12.75 32.90 10.62
N ARG A 898 13.82 32.90 9.84
CA ARG A 898 15.00 32.07 10.09
C ARG A 898 15.87 32.75 11.14
N THR A 899 16.25 32.00 12.15
CA THR A 899 17.17 32.44 13.20
C THR A 899 18.42 31.58 13.14
N MET A 900 19.58 32.24 13.25
CA MET A 900 20.88 31.62 13.36
C MET A 900 21.53 32.02 14.70
N TYR A 901 22.02 31.02 15.42
CA TYR A 901 22.86 31.20 16.60
C TYR A 901 24.27 30.74 16.27
N ALA A 902 25.27 31.55 16.58
CA ALA A 902 26.66 31.10 16.62
C ALA A 902 27.05 30.77 18.06
N LEU A 903 27.58 29.57 18.24
CA LEU A 903 27.98 29.02 19.53
C LEU A 903 29.49 28.78 19.50
N ALA A 904 30.22 29.25 20.50
CA ALA A 904 31.63 28.94 20.67
C ALA A 904 31.81 28.20 22.01
N ASP A 905 32.79 27.31 22.08
CA ASP A 905 33.19 26.63 23.31
C ASP A 905 34.70 26.75 23.55
N GLU A 906 35.12 27.88 24.13
CA GLU A 906 36.49 28.09 24.60
C GLU A 906 36.73 27.46 25.99
N ALA A 907 35.65 27.19 26.74
CA ALA A 907 35.64 26.58 28.08
C ALA A 907 34.23 26.16 28.52
N CYS A 908 33.22 26.92 28.05
CA CYS A 908 31.81 26.55 28.10
C CYS A 908 31.11 27.04 26.83
N LEU A 909 30.08 26.30 26.40
CA LEU A 909 29.26 26.68 25.25
C LEU A 909 28.57 28.02 25.55
N ARG A 910 28.79 29.02 24.70
CA ARG A 910 28.17 30.35 24.79
C ARG A 910 27.65 30.81 23.43
N VAL A 911 26.55 31.57 23.42
CA VAL A 911 26.08 32.27 22.22
C VAL A 911 26.98 33.46 21.98
N VAL A 912 27.73 33.43 20.86
CA VAL A 912 28.60 34.53 20.44
C VAL A 912 27.78 35.63 19.80
N TRP A 913 26.86 35.25 18.91
CA TRP A 913 25.90 36.16 18.30
C TRP A 913 24.63 35.42 17.86
N ARG A 914 23.56 36.20 17.69
CA ARG A 914 22.25 35.76 17.19
C ARG A 914 21.85 36.66 16.04
N LEU A 915 21.39 36.05 14.94
CA LEU A 915 21.00 36.76 13.73
C LEU A 915 19.67 36.26 13.20
N HIS A 916 18.73 37.17 13.01
CA HIS A 916 17.54 36.92 12.20
C HIS A 916 17.87 37.29 10.75
N HIS A 917 17.62 36.39 9.82
CA HIS A 917 18.00 36.62 8.42
C HIS A 917 16.97 36.08 7.44
N SER A 918 16.97 36.65 6.24
CA SER A 918 16.27 36.13 5.07
C SER A 918 17.08 35.05 4.34
N CYS A 919 18.39 34.93 4.62
CA CYS A 919 19.27 33.97 3.97
C CYS A 919 18.69 32.55 4.04
N ALA A 920 18.61 31.89 2.90
CA ALA A 920 17.90 30.62 2.81
C ALA A 920 18.76 29.44 3.27
N ILE A 921 20.10 29.55 3.25
CA ILE A 921 20.94 28.36 3.42
C ILE A 921 22.31 28.71 4.04
N VAL A 922 22.75 27.88 4.98
CA VAL A 922 24.11 27.86 5.52
C VAL A 922 24.72 26.50 5.18
N ALA A 923 25.96 26.50 4.73
CA ALA A 923 26.69 25.28 4.41
C ALA A 923 28.03 25.23 5.16
N VAL A 924 28.51 24.01 5.38
CA VAL A 924 29.86 23.75 5.88
C VAL A 924 30.60 22.89 4.85
N ASP A 925 31.90 23.10 4.67
CA ASP A 925 32.71 22.20 3.84
C ASP A 925 32.80 20.79 4.44
N SER A 926 33.14 19.81 3.60
CA SER A 926 33.17 18.39 4.00
C SER A 926 34.14 18.10 5.15
N ALA A 927 35.16 18.95 5.33
CA ALA A 927 36.12 18.83 6.44
C ALA A 927 35.65 19.55 7.72
N CYS A 928 34.47 20.19 7.68
CA CYS A 928 33.92 21.03 8.73
C CYS A 928 34.92 22.10 9.18
N ARG A 929 35.64 22.69 8.25
CA ARG A 929 36.60 23.78 8.43
C ARG A 929 35.97 25.14 8.19
N LYS A 930 35.22 25.33 7.11
CA LYS A 930 34.67 26.64 6.71
C LYS A 930 33.14 26.65 6.68
N LEU A 931 32.56 27.79 7.07
CA LEU A 931 31.12 28.04 7.04
C LEU A 931 30.79 29.16 6.06
N PHE A 932 29.78 28.94 5.25
CA PHE A 932 29.33 29.87 4.22
C PHE A 932 27.83 30.15 4.38
N ALA A 933 27.46 31.43 4.34
CA ALA A 933 26.07 31.86 4.25
C ALA A 933 25.73 32.28 2.82
N PHE A 934 24.54 31.91 2.35
CA PHE A 934 24.09 32.16 0.97
C PHE A 934 22.85 33.03 0.92
N ASP A 935 22.68 33.72 -0.20
CA ASP A 935 21.48 34.50 -0.46
C ASP A 935 20.23 33.62 -0.47
N PRO A 936 19.02 34.21 -0.36
CA PRO A 936 17.78 33.44 -0.38
C PRO A 936 17.60 32.57 -1.64
N ALA A 937 18.26 32.96 -2.75
CA ALA A 937 18.24 32.23 -4.02
C ALA A 937 19.31 31.13 -4.12
N GLY A 938 20.16 30.95 -3.09
CA GLY A 938 21.30 30.05 -3.11
C GLY A 938 22.32 30.36 -4.20
N SER A 939 22.26 31.53 -4.81
CA SER A 939 22.93 31.84 -6.08
C SER A 939 24.33 32.40 -5.90
N ARG A 940 24.58 33.06 -4.77
CA ARG A 940 25.88 33.66 -4.42
C ARG A 940 26.21 33.44 -2.95
N PRO A 941 27.47 33.08 -2.62
CA PRO A 941 27.94 33.18 -1.24
C PRO A 941 27.89 34.65 -0.83
N ILE A 942 27.23 34.94 0.28
CA ILE A 942 27.17 36.30 0.82
C ILE A 942 28.45 36.60 1.58
N VAL A 943 28.82 35.75 2.56
CA VAL A 943 30.02 35.94 3.39
C VAL A 943 30.50 34.59 3.96
N GLU A 944 31.83 34.41 4.10
CA GLU A 944 32.41 33.41 5.00
C GLU A 944 32.14 33.85 6.45
N LEU A 945 31.52 32.99 7.27
CA LEU A 945 31.12 33.37 8.63
C LEU A 945 32.32 33.38 9.58
N ASP A 946 32.55 34.52 10.23
CA ASP A 946 33.61 34.69 11.23
C ASP A 946 33.08 34.51 12.66
N ALA A 947 33.97 34.12 13.58
CA ALA A 947 33.66 33.94 14.99
C ALA A 947 33.33 35.27 15.67
N ASP A 948 34.07 36.32 15.33
CA ASP A 948 34.09 37.54 16.13
C ASP A 948 32.96 38.52 15.81
N SER A 949 32.21 38.34 14.72
CA SER A 949 31.14 39.28 14.33
C SER A 949 30.05 38.61 13.49
N PRO A 950 28.76 38.93 13.74
CA PRO A 950 27.69 38.48 12.88
C PRO A 950 27.87 39.06 11.46
N PRO A 951 27.61 38.29 10.40
CA PRO A 951 27.67 38.81 9.04
C PRO A 951 26.64 39.92 8.84
N HIS A 952 27.01 40.96 8.09
CA HIS A 952 26.05 41.96 7.61
C HIS A 952 25.19 41.35 6.50
N LEU A 953 24.07 40.73 6.88
CA LEU A 953 23.04 40.25 5.96
C LEU A 953 21.98 41.34 5.84
N GLU A 954 21.96 42.10 4.75
CA GLU A 954 20.89 43.08 4.49
C GLU A 954 19.54 42.36 4.52
N SER A 955 18.71 42.68 5.51
CA SER A 955 17.34 42.15 5.59
C SER A 955 16.43 43.07 4.77
N PRO A 956 15.88 42.63 3.63
CA PRO A 956 14.79 43.37 3.02
C PRO A 956 13.56 43.29 3.95
N PRO A 957 12.83 44.39 4.18
CA PRO A 957 11.59 44.36 4.94
C PRO A 957 10.55 43.52 4.18
N VAL A 958 10.07 42.44 4.81
CA VAL A 958 8.99 41.62 4.28
C VAL A 958 7.70 42.03 4.99
N ASP A 959 7.00 43.02 4.43
CA ASP A 959 5.58 43.25 4.68
C ASP A 959 4.83 42.75 3.43
N VAL A 960 4.05 41.68 3.57
CA VAL A 960 3.11 41.23 2.52
C VAL A 960 1.78 41.89 2.81
N ALA A 961 1.36 42.82 1.95
CA ALA A 961 0.05 43.45 2.03
C ALA A 961 -0.75 43.18 0.75
N LEU A 962 -1.97 42.66 0.90
CA LEU A 962 -2.97 42.63 -0.16
C LEU A 962 -3.58 44.04 -0.26
N ALA A 963 -3.14 44.83 -1.25
CA ALA A 963 -3.72 46.12 -1.54
C ALA A 963 -4.65 46.01 -2.75
N ARG A 964 -5.89 46.49 -2.60
CA ARG A 964 -6.87 46.60 -3.69
C ARG A 964 -6.77 48.01 -4.27
N MET A 965 -6.22 48.15 -5.47
CA MET A 965 -6.22 49.42 -6.21
C MET A 965 -6.77 49.20 -7.63
N ASP A 966 -7.70 50.05 -8.05
CA ASP A 966 -8.25 50.14 -9.42
C ASP A 966 -8.68 48.81 -10.08
N GLY A 967 -9.41 47.96 -9.34
CA GLY A 967 -10.01 46.74 -9.91
C GLY A 967 -9.03 45.60 -10.20
N ARG A 968 -7.76 45.71 -9.78
CA ARG A 968 -6.78 44.62 -9.77
C ARG A 968 -6.34 44.31 -8.34
N MET A 969 -6.28 43.02 -8.00
CA MET A 969 -5.59 42.58 -6.78
C MET A 969 -4.11 42.39 -7.12
N GLU A 970 -3.24 43.14 -6.46
CA GLU A 970 -1.80 42.92 -6.55
C GLU A 970 -1.30 42.29 -5.25
N LEU A 971 -0.60 41.16 -5.37
CA LEU A 971 0.19 40.60 -4.29
C LEU A 971 1.50 41.40 -4.22
N VAL A 972 1.58 42.38 -3.32
CA VAL A 972 2.80 43.16 -3.15
C VAL A 972 3.72 42.42 -2.18
N CYS A 973 4.65 41.66 -2.75
CA CYS A 973 5.81 41.15 -2.02
C CYS A 973 6.94 42.19 -2.12
N GLY A 974 7.69 42.42 -1.04
CA GLY A 974 8.69 43.49 -0.90
C GLY A 974 9.89 43.52 -1.87
N HIS A 975 9.84 42.79 -2.99
CA HIS A 975 10.79 42.93 -4.09
C HIS A 975 10.11 43.75 -5.19
N GLY A 976 10.56 45.00 -5.38
CA GLY A 976 9.81 46.10 -6.02
C GLY A 976 8.97 45.76 -7.25
N ARG A 977 7.77 46.38 -7.34
CA ARG A 977 6.79 46.34 -8.45
C ARG A 977 7.00 45.15 -9.40
N ALA A 978 6.80 43.93 -8.90
CA ALA A 978 6.73 42.76 -9.76
C ALA A 978 5.47 42.91 -10.63
N LYS A 979 5.68 43.09 -11.95
CA LYS A 979 4.61 42.90 -12.93
C LYS A 979 4.05 41.48 -12.75
N VAL A 980 2.74 41.42 -12.49
CA VAL A 980 1.83 40.26 -12.56
C VAL A 980 2.51 38.98 -13.09
N HIS A 981 2.82 38.04 -12.20
CA HIS A 981 3.23 36.69 -12.59
C HIS A 981 2.01 35.92 -13.11
N ARG A 982 2.18 35.14 -14.20
CA ARG A 982 1.17 34.21 -14.73
C ARG A 982 0.76 33.23 -13.63
N ILE A 983 -0.54 32.97 -13.53
CA ILE A 983 -1.19 31.99 -12.64
C ILE A 983 -0.57 30.58 -12.74
N ASP A 984 0.17 30.26 -13.81
CA ASP A 984 0.83 28.97 -14.01
C ASP A 984 1.89 28.65 -12.93
N ALA A 985 2.54 29.66 -12.33
CA ALA A 985 3.54 29.44 -11.26
C ALA A 985 2.92 29.20 -9.87
N VAL A 986 1.70 29.69 -9.66
CA VAL A 986 0.94 29.52 -8.41
C VAL A 986 0.39 28.08 -8.29
N HIS A 987 0.19 27.42 -9.43
CA HIS A 987 -0.26 26.03 -9.53
C HIS A 987 0.74 25.03 -8.89
N ASP A 988 2.03 25.18 -9.16
CA ASP A 988 3.05 24.21 -8.68
C ASP A 988 3.31 24.32 -7.17
N GLU A 989 3.03 25.49 -6.59
CA GLU A 989 3.18 25.76 -5.16
C GLU A 989 1.96 25.29 -4.34
N LEU A 990 0.77 25.24 -4.95
CA LEU A 990 -0.49 24.83 -4.30
C LEU A 990 -0.79 23.31 -4.38
N ALA A 991 -0.09 22.56 -5.24
CA ALA A 991 -0.35 21.14 -5.52
C ALA A 991 -0.01 20.13 -4.38
N GLN A 992 0.23 20.58 -3.15
CA GLN A 992 0.68 19.72 -2.03
C GLN A 992 -0.14 19.82 -0.73
N SER A 993 -1.31 20.46 -0.73
CA SER A 993 -2.12 20.66 0.49
C SER A 993 -3.55 20.12 0.36
N ALA A 994 -4.08 19.50 1.42
CA ALA A 994 -5.48 19.11 1.53
C ALA A 994 -6.47 20.31 1.52
N GLU A 995 -5.97 21.54 1.68
CA GLU A 995 -6.76 22.79 1.62
C GLU A 995 -7.08 23.25 0.18
N GLN A 996 -6.64 22.50 -0.84
CA GLN A 996 -6.67 22.85 -2.27
C GLN A 996 -8.08 23.11 -2.83
N SER A 997 -9.07 22.27 -2.51
CA SER A 997 -10.42 22.40 -3.11
C SER A 997 -11.13 23.68 -2.66
N ALA A 998 -10.96 24.09 -1.41
CA ALA A 998 -11.55 25.31 -0.87
C ALA A 998 -10.91 26.59 -1.45
N ILE A 999 -9.58 26.58 -1.62
CA ILE A 999 -8.83 27.71 -2.20
C ILE A 999 -9.15 27.88 -3.68
N LEU A 1000 -9.13 26.80 -4.46
CA LEU A 1000 -9.48 26.84 -5.88
C LEU A 1000 -10.95 27.25 -6.11
N SER A 1001 -11.86 26.86 -5.20
CA SER A 1001 -13.25 27.31 -5.24
C SER A 1001 -13.39 28.82 -5.12
N THR A 1002 -12.67 29.40 -4.17
CA THR A 1002 -12.76 30.83 -3.86
C THR A 1002 -12.13 31.66 -4.98
N LEU A 1003 -11.06 31.15 -5.60
CA LEU A 1003 -10.37 31.82 -6.70
C LEU A 1003 -11.12 31.73 -8.03
N ALA A 1004 -11.90 30.66 -8.26
CA ALA A 1004 -12.66 30.46 -9.50
C ALA A 1004 -13.84 31.45 -9.64
N THR A 1005 -14.46 31.87 -8.54
CA THR A 1005 -15.64 32.76 -8.59
C THR A 1005 -15.31 34.25 -8.67
N ASP A 1006 -14.13 34.65 -8.18
CA ASP A 1006 -13.84 36.07 -7.88
C ASP A 1006 -12.75 36.69 -8.76
N THR A 1007 -12.22 35.97 -9.75
CA THR A 1007 -11.09 36.44 -10.59
C THR A 1007 -11.42 36.50 -12.09
N PRO A 1008 -10.84 37.46 -12.84
CA PRO A 1008 -10.94 37.50 -14.30
C PRO A 1008 -10.42 36.25 -15.02
N ASP A 1009 -9.59 35.45 -14.35
CA ASP A 1009 -9.06 34.17 -14.82
C ASP A 1009 -9.87 32.96 -14.32
N GLY A 1010 -11.10 33.19 -13.84
CA GLY A 1010 -11.97 32.19 -13.21
C GLY A 1010 -12.14 30.91 -14.02
N SER A 1011 -12.33 31.01 -15.35
CA SER A 1011 -12.47 29.84 -16.23
C SER A 1011 -11.23 28.95 -16.25
N ARG A 1012 -10.04 29.55 -16.17
CA ARG A 1012 -8.77 28.82 -16.19
C ARG A 1012 -8.55 28.08 -14.89
N ILE A 1013 -8.90 28.70 -13.77
CA ILE A 1013 -8.83 28.10 -12.43
C ILE A 1013 -9.89 27.00 -12.28
N ALA A 1014 -11.11 27.22 -12.80
CA ALA A 1014 -12.16 26.21 -12.83
C ALA A 1014 -11.75 24.98 -13.64
N LEU A 1015 -11.11 25.15 -14.81
CA LEU A 1015 -10.56 24.03 -15.59
C LEU A 1015 -9.48 23.25 -14.82
N LEU A 1016 -8.61 23.93 -14.07
CA LEU A 1016 -7.62 23.27 -13.22
C LEU A 1016 -8.26 22.51 -12.05
N ALA A 1017 -9.34 23.05 -11.47
CA ALA A 1017 -10.12 22.35 -10.46
C ALA A 1017 -10.81 21.10 -11.04
N MET A 1018 -11.29 21.17 -12.30
CA MET A 1018 -11.81 20.01 -13.01
C MET A 1018 -10.73 18.93 -13.21
N ASP A 1019 -9.51 19.31 -13.59
CA ASP A 1019 -8.39 18.36 -13.74
C ASP A 1019 -8.09 17.61 -12.44
N HIS A 1020 -8.04 18.35 -11.32
CA HIS A 1020 -7.81 17.76 -10.02
C HIS A 1020 -8.95 16.80 -9.62
N ALA A 1021 -10.20 17.22 -9.78
CA ALA A 1021 -11.36 16.38 -9.50
C ALA A 1021 -11.38 15.11 -10.38
N ALA A 1022 -11.07 15.24 -11.68
CA ALA A 1022 -10.95 14.12 -12.60
C ALA A 1022 -9.85 13.14 -12.18
N SER A 1023 -8.69 13.62 -11.70
CA SER A 1023 -7.61 12.77 -11.19
C SER A 1023 -7.98 11.96 -9.94
N LEU A 1024 -8.97 12.45 -9.18
CA LEU A 1024 -9.56 11.77 -8.03
C LEU A 1024 -10.81 10.95 -8.39
N SER A 1025 -11.19 10.90 -9.68
CA SER A 1025 -12.45 10.31 -10.17
C SER A 1025 -13.72 10.91 -9.57
N ASP A 1026 -13.68 12.16 -9.10
CA ASP A 1026 -14.86 12.89 -8.59
C ASP A 1026 -15.55 13.64 -9.74
N TRP A 1027 -16.28 12.87 -10.56
CA TRP A 1027 -16.93 13.40 -11.76
C TRP A 1027 -18.13 14.31 -11.45
N VAL A 1028 -18.72 14.20 -10.25
CA VAL A 1028 -19.76 15.13 -9.79
C VAL A 1028 -19.15 16.52 -9.62
N GLU A 1029 -17.97 16.58 -9.03
CA GLU A 1029 -17.24 17.84 -8.90
C GLU A 1029 -16.74 18.35 -10.25
N VAL A 1030 -16.27 17.49 -11.17
CA VAL A 1030 -15.95 17.90 -12.55
C VAL A 1030 -17.17 18.57 -13.21
N ALA A 1031 -18.35 17.95 -13.12
CA ALA A 1031 -19.59 18.49 -13.66
C ALA A 1031 -19.95 19.84 -13.02
N HIS A 1032 -19.88 19.94 -11.69
CA HIS A 1032 -20.15 21.17 -10.98
C HIS A 1032 -19.17 22.28 -11.36
N ARG A 1033 -17.87 21.97 -11.43
CA ARG A 1033 -16.81 22.93 -11.80
C ARG A 1033 -16.91 23.41 -13.23
N SER A 1034 -17.41 22.56 -14.13
CA SER A 1034 -17.61 22.94 -15.54
C SER A 1034 -18.55 24.14 -15.70
N THR A 1035 -19.48 24.36 -14.75
CA THR A 1035 -20.42 25.49 -14.78
C THR A 1035 -19.75 26.85 -14.59
N TYR A 1036 -18.51 26.88 -14.08
CA TYR A 1036 -17.71 28.10 -13.90
C TYR A 1036 -16.71 28.32 -15.03
N VAL A 1037 -16.67 27.45 -16.05
CA VAL A 1037 -15.77 27.58 -17.19
C VAL A 1037 -16.47 28.32 -18.33
N ASP A 1038 -16.13 29.60 -18.53
CA ASP A 1038 -16.35 30.24 -19.83
C ASP A 1038 -15.29 29.73 -20.81
N GLU A 1039 -15.72 28.83 -21.68
CA GLU A 1039 -14.91 28.19 -22.71
C GLU A 1039 -14.25 29.19 -23.67
N THR A 1040 -14.91 30.33 -23.94
CA THR A 1040 -14.38 31.36 -24.84
C THR A 1040 -13.19 32.12 -24.23
N ALA A 1041 -13.12 32.17 -22.90
CA ALA A 1041 -12.01 32.72 -22.14
C ALA A 1041 -10.79 31.77 -22.04
N LEU A 1042 -10.94 30.49 -22.38
CA LEU A 1042 -9.83 29.55 -22.41
C LEU A 1042 -8.95 29.73 -23.65
N ALA A 1043 -7.65 29.47 -23.49
CA ALA A 1043 -6.71 29.35 -24.60
C ALA A 1043 -7.13 28.21 -25.55
N PRO A 1044 -6.90 28.32 -26.88
CA PRO A 1044 -7.40 27.35 -27.86
C PRO A 1044 -7.07 25.88 -27.54
N ASP A 1045 -5.84 25.60 -27.10
CA ASP A 1045 -5.34 24.28 -26.69
C ASP A 1045 -6.06 23.73 -25.45
N ARG A 1046 -6.49 24.60 -24.54
CA ARG A 1046 -7.21 24.23 -23.32
C ARG A 1046 -8.71 24.00 -23.54
N ARG A 1047 -9.28 24.49 -24.64
CA ARG A 1047 -10.70 24.23 -24.98
C ARG A 1047 -10.93 22.77 -25.36
N GLN A 1048 -10.00 22.16 -26.10
CA GLN A 1048 -10.07 20.72 -26.39
C GLN A 1048 -9.99 19.90 -25.10
N HIS A 1049 -9.09 20.28 -24.18
CA HIS A 1049 -8.94 19.62 -22.89
C HIS A 1049 -10.17 19.73 -21.99
N PHE A 1050 -10.81 20.91 -21.95
CA PHE A 1050 -12.10 21.07 -21.29
C PHE A 1050 -13.14 20.08 -21.83
N HIS A 1051 -13.31 20.00 -23.15
CA HIS A 1051 -14.24 19.06 -23.74
C HIS A 1051 -13.83 17.59 -23.53
N HIS A 1052 -12.54 17.25 -23.53
CA HIS A 1052 -12.06 15.92 -23.13
C HIS A 1052 -12.56 15.56 -21.73
N LEU A 1053 -12.34 16.43 -20.73
CA LEU A 1053 -12.85 16.20 -19.38
C LEU A 1053 -14.37 16.06 -19.33
N MET A 1054 -15.09 16.84 -20.15
CA MET A 1054 -16.55 16.75 -20.25
C MET A 1054 -17.03 15.45 -20.90
N VAL A 1055 -16.31 14.90 -21.88
CA VAL A 1055 -16.61 13.57 -22.44
C VAL A 1055 -16.45 12.49 -21.37
N LEU A 1056 -15.38 12.54 -20.58
CA LEU A 1056 -15.17 11.60 -19.47
C LEU A 1056 -16.24 11.75 -18.37
N CYS A 1057 -16.63 12.98 -18.08
CA CYS A 1057 -17.71 13.28 -17.14
C CYS A 1057 -19.07 12.75 -17.63
N ALA A 1058 -19.41 12.99 -18.90
CA ALA A 1058 -20.64 12.46 -19.52
C ALA A 1058 -20.62 10.92 -19.57
N TYR A 1059 -19.47 10.33 -19.92
CA TYR A 1059 -19.26 8.88 -19.88
C TYR A 1059 -19.46 8.31 -18.46
N SER A 1060 -18.96 8.98 -17.42
CA SER A 1060 -19.12 8.56 -16.03
C SER A 1060 -20.59 8.55 -15.55
N SER A 1061 -21.40 9.48 -16.04
CA SER A 1061 -22.83 9.58 -15.74
C SER A 1061 -23.70 8.70 -16.65
N GLY A 1062 -23.11 8.14 -17.71
CA GLY A 1062 -23.81 7.34 -18.72
C GLY A 1062 -24.61 8.19 -19.73
N ASP A 1063 -24.34 9.49 -19.84
CA ASP A 1063 -24.96 10.40 -20.81
C ASP A 1063 -24.18 10.38 -22.14
N VAL A 1064 -24.52 9.40 -22.99
CA VAL A 1064 -23.84 9.18 -24.27
C VAL A 1064 -24.00 10.35 -25.24
N GLU A 1065 -25.18 10.98 -25.24
CA GLU A 1065 -25.50 12.10 -26.12
C GLU A 1065 -24.67 13.34 -25.74
N ALA A 1066 -24.60 13.68 -24.44
CA ALA A 1066 -23.72 14.75 -23.98
C ALA A 1066 -22.24 14.44 -24.25
N GLY A 1067 -21.84 13.18 -24.10
CA GLY A 1067 -20.49 12.72 -24.44
C GLY A 1067 -20.15 12.93 -25.92
N ARG A 1068 -21.03 12.53 -26.84
CA ARG A 1068 -20.85 12.74 -28.29
C ARG A 1068 -20.79 14.23 -28.64
N LEU A 1069 -21.68 15.03 -28.06
CA LEU A 1069 -21.69 16.49 -28.26
C LEU A 1069 -20.34 17.10 -27.87
N HIS A 1070 -19.79 16.73 -26.71
CA HIS A 1070 -18.50 17.23 -26.26
C HIS A 1070 -17.32 16.65 -27.05
N LEU A 1071 -17.41 15.41 -27.52
CA LEU A 1071 -16.37 14.81 -28.37
C LEU A 1071 -16.29 15.52 -29.72
N ASP A 1072 -17.42 15.81 -30.36
CA ASP A 1072 -17.47 16.58 -31.61
C ASP A 1072 -16.99 18.02 -31.39
N ALA A 1073 -17.35 18.62 -30.25
CA ALA A 1073 -16.78 19.91 -29.85
C ALA A 1073 -15.25 19.82 -29.70
N ALA A 1074 -14.71 18.78 -29.04
CA ALA A 1074 -13.26 18.57 -28.89
C ALA A 1074 -12.55 18.40 -30.25
N ARG A 1075 -13.12 17.62 -31.17
CA ARG A 1075 -12.58 17.42 -32.54
C ARG A 1075 -12.50 18.71 -33.34
N SER A 1076 -13.44 19.63 -33.12
CA SER A 1076 -13.44 20.94 -33.78
C SER A 1076 -12.38 21.91 -33.24
N ARG A 1077 -11.72 21.59 -32.12
CA ARG A 1077 -10.72 22.45 -31.46
C ARG A 1077 -9.32 21.87 -31.60
N TYR A 1078 -8.34 22.77 -31.74
CA TYR A 1078 -6.92 22.41 -31.73
C TYR A 1078 -6.46 22.10 -30.31
N GLY A 1079 -5.78 20.98 -30.09
CA GLY A 1079 -5.18 20.60 -28.81
C GLY A 1079 -4.42 19.27 -28.88
N GLY A 1080 -3.85 18.84 -27.76
CA GLY A 1080 -3.03 17.61 -27.65
C GLY A 1080 -3.72 16.43 -26.97
N CYS A 1081 -5.04 16.48 -26.76
CA CYS A 1081 -5.79 15.39 -26.13
C CYS A 1081 -5.99 14.23 -27.11
N ASP A 1082 -5.82 12.99 -26.63
CA ASP A 1082 -6.14 11.79 -27.38
C ASP A 1082 -7.66 11.55 -27.38
N LEU A 1083 -8.30 11.86 -28.51
CA LEU A 1083 -9.74 11.72 -28.68
C LEU A 1083 -10.15 10.32 -29.18
N GLU A 1084 -9.23 9.54 -29.74
CA GLU A 1084 -9.53 8.17 -30.24
C GLU A 1084 -9.93 7.25 -29.09
N PHE A 1085 -9.30 7.42 -27.93
CA PHE A 1085 -9.67 6.70 -26.72
C PHE A 1085 -11.09 7.05 -26.24
N LEU A 1086 -11.49 8.32 -26.36
CA LEU A 1086 -12.82 8.77 -25.94
C LEU A 1086 -13.93 8.26 -26.87
N GLU A 1087 -13.65 8.18 -28.17
CA GLU A 1087 -14.52 7.54 -29.16
C GLU A 1087 -14.79 6.07 -28.80
N LEU A 1088 -13.71 5.35 -28.45
CA LEU A 1088 -13.81 3.98 -27.98
C LEU A 1088 -14.68 3.88 -26.72
N LEU A 1089 -14.51 4.78 -25.75
CA LEU A 1089 -15.32 4.80 -24.53
C LEU A 1089 -16.81 5.04 -24.83
N LEU A 1090 -17.16 6.07 -25.60
CA LEU A 1090 -18.55 6.36 -25.91
C LEU A 1090 -19.23 5.23 -26.70
N ALA A 1091 -18.51 4.63 -27.65
CA ALA A 1091 -19.00 3.49 -28.42
C ALA A 1091 -19.27 2.22 -27.57
N LEU A 1092 -18.76 2.17 -26.32
CA LEU A 1092 -19.06 1.11 -25.35
C LEU A 1092 -20.37 1.34 -24.58
N LEU A 1093 -20.88 2.57 -24.52
CA LEU A 1093 -22.19 2.85 -23.89
C LEU A 1093 -23.36 2.68 -24.85
N GLU A 1094 -23.09 2.57 -26.15
CA GLU A 1094 -24.11 2.47 -27.17
C GLU A 1094 -24.64 1.04 -27.33
N PRO A 1095 -25.94 0.88 -27.66
CA PRO A 1095 -26.51 -0.42 -28.00
C PRO A 1095 -25.71 -1.08 -29.14
N VAL A 1096 -25.47 -2.39 -29.00
CA VAL A 1096 -24.67 -3.21 -29.95
C VAL A 1096 -25.14 -3.06 -31.41
N GLU A 1097 -26.44 -2.80 -31.61
CA GLU A 1097 -27.07 -2.65 -32.93
C GLU A 1097 -26.60 -1.39 -33.71
N ALA A 1098 -26.02 -0.39 -33.04
CA ALA A 1098 -25.68 0.90 -33.66
C ALA A 1098 -24.36 0.90 -34.48
N HIS A 1099 -23.47 -0.07 -34.27
CA HIS A 1099 -22.14 -0.07 -34.90
C HIS A 1099 -21.70 -1.49 -35.32
N PRO A 1100 -22.03 -1.91 -36.57
CA PRO A 1100 -21.65 -3.22 -37.11
C PRO A 1100 -20.20 -3.29 -37.65
N GLU A 1101 -19.43 -2.20 -37.63
CA GLU A 1101 -18.08 -2.19 -38.21
C GLU A 1101 -17.01 -2.79 -37.27
N LYS A 1102 -16.26 -3.75 -37.82
CA LYS A 1102 -15.25 -4.58 -37.15
C LYS A 1102 -13.92 -3.86 -36.96
N GLY A 1103 -13.84 -2.96 -35.97
CA GLY A 1103 -12.59 -2.40 -35.48
C GLY A 1103 -12.04 -3.19 -34.27
N GLY A 1104 -10.80 -3.66 -34.34
CA GLY A 1104 -10.24 -4.59 -33.33
C GLY A 1104 -10.15 -4.04 -31.89
N SER A 1105 -10.06 -2.72 -31.68
CA SER A 1105 -10.04 -2.13 -30.33
C SER A 1105 -11.43 -2.08 -29.69
N LEU A 1106 -12.46 -1.74 -30.47
CA LEU A 1106 -13.86 -1.71 -30.01
C LEU A 1106 -14.37 -3.12 -29.72
N GLU A 1107 -14.06 -4.07 -30.61
CA GLU A 1107 -14.40 -5.47 -30.40
C GLU A 1107 -13.77 -6.01 -29.09
N ARG A 1108 -12.48 -5.76 -28.84
CA ARG A 1108 -11.83 -6.15 -27.59
C ARG A 1108 -12.43 -5.50 -26.35
N ALA A 1109 -12.81 -4.23 -26.43
CA ALA A 1109 -13.44 -3.54 -25.31
C ALA A 1109 -14.86 -4.04 -25.03
N ARG A 1110 -15.64 -4.36 -26.08
CA ARG A 1110 -16.94 -5.05 -25.95
C ARG A 1110 -16.78 -6.44 -25.36
N THR A 1111 -15.84 -7.25 -25.88
CA THR A 1111 -15.51 -8.55 -25.30
C THR A 1111 -15.16 -8.44 -23.82
N LEU A 1112 -14.37 -7.42 -23.41
CA LEU A 1112 -14.07 -7.18 -21.99
C LEU A 1112 -15.34 -6.96 -21.15
N ILE A 1113 -16.24 -6.09 -21.62
CA ILE A 1113 -17.51 -5.78 -20.96
C ILE A 1113 -18.36 -7.05 -20.82
N ASP A 1114 -18.54 -7.80 -21.92
CA ASP A 1114 -19.32 -9.03 -21.95
C ASP A 1114 -18.73 -10.08 -20.97
N ARG A 1115 -17.40 -10.21 -20.93
CA ARG A 1115 -16.70 -11.11 -20.00
C ARG A 1115 -16.88 -10.69 -18.54
N LEU A 1116 -16.79 -9.40 -18.24
CA LEU A 1116 -17.00 -8.88 -16.88
C LEU A 1116 -18.44 -9.09 -16.42
N GLN A 1117 -19.43 -8.84 -17.28
CA GLN A 1117 -20.84 -9.08 -17.00
C GLN A 1117 -21.14 -10.56 -16.79
N ALA A 1118 -20.66 -11.43 -17.70
CA ALA A 1118 -20.82 -12.88 -17.55
C ALA A 1118 -20.18 -13.39 -16.24
N SER A 1119 -19.03 -12.83 -15.85
CA SER A 1119 -18.39 -13.14 -14.58
C SER A 1119 -19.21 -12.67 -13.38
N ASP A 1120 -19.72 -11.43 -13.39
CA ASP A 1120 -20.58 -10.90 -12.32
C ASP A 1120 -21.88 -11.70 -12.16
N GLU A 1121 -22.51 -12.09 -13.27
CA GLU A 1121 -23.70 -12.95 -13.27
C GLU A 1121 -23.41 -14.34 -12.70
N ALA A 1122 -22.27 -14.94 -13.05
CA ALA A 1122 -21.85 -16.23 -12.52
C ALA A 1122 -21.54 -16.14 -11.01
N LEU A 1123 -20.84 -15.08 -10.57
CA LEU A 1123 -20.59 -14.79 -9.15
C LEU A 1123 -21.90 -14.61 -8.37
N ALA A 1124 -22.89 -13.91 -8.94
CA ALA A 1124 -24.19 -13.73 -8.31
C ALA A 1124 -24.97 -15.04 -8.11
N ARG A 1125 -24.70 -16.06 -8.95
CA ARG A 1125 -25.26 -17.42 -8.81
C ARG A 1125 -24.41 -18.34 -7.90
N GLY A 1126 -23.26 -17.86 -7.40
CA GLY A 1126 -22.29 -18.68 -6.67
C GLY A 1126 -21.50 -19.66 -7.56
N ASP A 1127 -21.53 -19.49 -8.88
CA ASP A 1127 -20.81 -20.35 -9.84
C ASP A 1127 -19.40 -19.83 -10.10
N ALA A 1128 -18.49 -20.18 -9.19
CA ALA A 1128 -17.10 -19.76 -9.23
C ALA A 1128 -16.37 -20.17 -10.51
N ARG A 1129 -16.65 -21.37 -11.05
CA ARG A 1129 -15.95 -21.87 -12.25
C ARG A 1129 -16.40 -21.12 -13.50
N SER A 1130 -17.70 -20.93 -13.69
CA SER A 1130 -18.17 -20.13 -14.82
C SER A 1130 -17.67 -18.69 -14.74
N ALA A 1131 -17.55 -18.13 -13.53
CA ALA A 1131 -16.98 -16.79 -13.34
C ALA A 1131 -15.51 -16.71 -13.77
N LEU A 1132 -14.70 -17.74 -13.49
CA LEU A 1132 -13.30 -17.82 -13.92
C LEU A 1132 -13.19 -18.09 -15.42
N THR A 1133 -13.96 -19.03 -15.96
CA THR A 1133 -13.99 -19.33 -17.40
C THR A 1133 -14.39 -18.12 -18.23
N ALA A 1134 -15.33 -17.30 -17.75
CA ALA A 1134 -15.68 -16.03 -18.40
C ALA A 1134 -14.49 -15.06 -18.48
N LEU A 1135 -13.53 -15.16 -17.57
CA LEU A 1135 -12.34 -14.31 -17.51
C LEU A 1135 -11.06 -15.01 -18.02
N ASP A 1136 -11.15 -16.24 -18.52
CA ASP A 1136 -9.98 -17.06 -18.88
C ASP A 1136 -9.55 -16.86 -20.34
N GLU A 1137 -9.09 -15.63 -20.65
CA GLU A 1137 -8.46 -15.32 -21.94
C GLU A 1137 -7.06 -14.74 -21.72
N ASP A 1138 -6.08 -15.20 -22.52
CA ASP A 1138 -4.66 -14.86 -22.38
C ASP A 1138 -4.39 -13.35 -22.29
N TRP A 1139 -5.09 -12.55 -23.09
CA TRP A 1139 -4.91 -11.10 -23.11
C TRP A 1139 -5.53 -10.40 -21.88
N LEU A 1140 -6.56 -10.98 -21.25
CA LEU A 1140 -7.10 -10.52 -19.96
C LEU A 1140 -6.15 -10.86 -18.80
N TRP A 1141 -5.40 -11.96 -18.93
CA TRP A 1141 -4.33 -12.31 -18.01
C TRP A 1141 -3.08 -11.44 -18.14
N ALA A 1142 -2.86 -10.77 -19.27
CA ALA A 1142 -1.76 -9.82 -19.41
C ALA A 1142 -2.06 -8.45 -18.77
N ARG A 1143 -3.34 -8.10 -18.57
CA ARG A 1143 -3.75 -6.81 -18.00
C ARG A 1143 -3.58 -6.78 -16.48
N ARG A 1144 -3.08 -5.65 -15.97
CA ARG A 1144 -3.00 -5.33 -14.53
C ARG A 1144 -4.21 -4.50 -14.09
N ASP A 1145 -5.38 -4.99 -14.46
CA ASP A 1145 -6.64 -4.32 -14.20
C ASP A 1145 -7.23 -4.75 -12.86
N LEU A 1146 -7.60 -3.78 -12.02
CA LEU A 1146 -8.11 -4.04 -10.68
C LEU A 1146 -9.47 -4.75 -10.69
N GLN A 1147 -10.35 -4.38 -11.62
CA GLN A 1147 -11.71 -4.91 -11.71
C GLN A 1147 -11.73 -6.37 -12.19
N LEU A 1148 -10.82 -6.73 -13.11
CA LEU A 1148 -10.59 -8.12 -13.52
C LEU A 1148 -9.98 -8.94 -12.37
N ALA A 1149 -8.96 -8.40 -11.70
CA ALA A 1149 -8.29 -9.10 -10.60
C ALA A 1149 -9.24 -9.34 -9.42
N ALA A 1150 -10.10 -8.37 -9.10
CA ALA A 1150 -11.10 -8.48 -8.04
C ALA A 1150 -12.11 -9.61 -8.29
N ARG A 1151 -12.67 -9.71 -9.50
CA ARG A 1151 -13.61 -10.78 -9.86
C ARG A 1151 -12.98 -12.17 -9.82
N ARG A 1152 -11.75 -12.29 -10.32
CA ARG A 1152 -10.99 -13.55 -10.23
C ARG A 1152 -10.71 -13.94 -8.77
N ALA A 1153 -10.39 -12.98 -7.91
CA ALA A 1153 -10.16 -13.23 -6.50
C ALA A 1153 -11.46 -13.60 -5.75
N GLU A 1154 -12.58 -12.94 -6.04
CA GLU A 1154 -13.90 -13.31 -5.50
C GLU A 1154 -14.28 -14.74 -5.92
N ALA A 1155 -14.13 -15.08 -7.20
CA ALA A 1155 -14.38 -16.43 -7.69
C ALA A 1155 -13.44 -17.45 -7.01
N ALA A 1156 -12.16 -17.11 -6.83
CA ALA A 1156 -11.20 -17.95 -6.14
C ALA A 1156 -11.55 -18.16 -4.64
N LEU A 1157 -12.14 -17.18 -3.98
CA LEU A 1157 -12.63 -17.34 -2.60
C LEU A 1157 -13.78 -18.35 -2.51
N LEU A 1158 -14.60 -18.45 -3.56
CA LEU A 1158 -15.73 -19.38 -3.65
C LEU A 1158 -15.33 -20.80 -4.09
N LEU A 1159 -14.12 -21.01 -4.62
CA LEU A 1159 -13.63 -22.34 -4.98
C LEU A 1159 -13.24 -23.18 -3.75
N GLU A 1160 -13.84 -24.36 -3.63
CA GLU A 1160 -13.35 -25.39 -2.70
C GLU A 1160 -12.06 -26.03 -3.22
N ALA A 1161 -11.02 -26.03 -2.40
CA ALA A 1161 -9.70 -26.58 -2.72
C ALA A 1161 -9.68 -28.11 -2.65
N ALA A 1162 -10.48 -28.78 -3.49
CA ALA A 1162 -10.61 -30.24 -3.51
C ALA A 1162 -9.33 -30.97 -3.97
N THR A 1163 -8.47 -30.30 -4.75
CA THR A 1163 -7.19 -30.83 -5.21
C THR A 1163 -6.04 -29.83 -5.00
N PRO A 1164 -4.77 -30.29 -4.94
CA PRO A 1164 -3.61 -29.42 -4.84
C PRO A 1164 -3.50 -28.39 -5.97
N GLU A 1165 -3.92 -28.74 -7.18
CA GLU A 1165 -3.90 -27.87 -8.36
C GLU A 1165 -4.89 -26.72 -8.19
N ILE A 1166 -6.13 -27.01 -7.76
CA ILE A 1166 -7.15 -25.99 -7.46
C ILE A 1166 -6.70 -25.11 -6.30
N ALA A 1167 -6.08 -25.70 -5.27
CA ALA A 1167 -5.52 -24.94 -4.15
C ALA A 1167 -4.39 -23.97 -4.60
N PHE A 1168 -3.58 -24.38 -5.57
CA PHE A 1168 -2.52 -23.53 -6.13
C PHE A 1168 -3.10 -22.42 -7.00
N GLU A 1169 -4.03 -22.73 -7.90
CA GLU A 1169 -4.73 -21.77 -8.75
C GLU A 1169 -5.43 -20.71 -7.91
N ARG A 1170 -6.19 -21.14 -6.89
CA ARG A 1170 -6.83 -20.26 -5.89
C ARG A 1170 -5.82 -19.29 -5.28
N LEU A 1171 -4.71 -19.81 -4.74
CA LEU A 1171 -3.69 -18.97 -4.10
C LEU A 1171 -3.05 -17.98 -5.08
N LEU A 1172 -2.80 -18.40 -6.33
CA LEU A 1172 -2.24 -17.52 -7.37
C LEU A 1172 -3.16 -16.33 -7.68
N LEU A 1173 -4.46 -16.59 -7.81
CA LEU A 1173 -5.47 -15.57 -8.08
C LEU A 1173 -5.60 -14.57 -6.93
N LEU A 1174 -5.65 -15.07 -5.70
CA LEU A 1174 -5.70 -14.26 -4.48
C LEU A 1174 -4.47 -13.34 -4.36
N CYS A 1175 -3.27 -13.88 -4.50
CA CYS A 1175 -2.03 -13.11 -4.45
C CYS A 1175 -1.95 -12.07 -5.57
N ARG A 1176 -2.46 -12.39 -6.77
CA ARG A 1176 -2.48 -11.45 -7.89
C ARG A 1176 -3.37 -10.24 -7.60
N PHE A 1177 -4.52 -10.44 -6.98
CA PHE A 1177 -5.37 -9.32 -6.57
C PHE A 1177 -4.70 -8.42 -5.52
N LEU A 1178 -4.09 -9.01 -4.47
CA LEU A 1178 -3.33 -8.24 -3.48
C LEU A 1178 -2.19 -7.42 -4.11
N HIS A 1179 -1.51 -7.99 -5.11
CA HIS A 1179 -0.49 -7.26 -5.87
C HIS A 1179 -1.07 -6.08 -6.67
N VAL A 1180 -2.20 -6.29 -7.35
CA VAL A 1180 -2.82 -5.25 -8.19
C VAL A 1180 -3.42 -4.12 -7.34
N ILE A 1181 -4.11 -4.44 -6.24
CA ILE A 1181 -4.74 -3.42 -5.38
C ILE A 1181 -3.71 -2.53 -4.67
N GLY A 1182 -2.56 -3.10 -4.28
CA GLY A 1182 -1.45 -2.37 -3.66
C GLY A 1182 -0.50 -1.66 -4.65
N SER A 1183 -0.66 -1.86 -5.96
CA SER A 1183 0.23 -1.28 -6.98
C SER A 1183 -0.17 0.15 -7.35
N TYR A 1184 0.81 1.06 -7.36
CA TYR A 1184 0.63 2.45 -7.84
C TYR A 1184 0.38 2.54 -9.36
N TYR A 1185 0.80 1.52 -10.12
CA TYR A 1185 0.64 1.45 -11.58
C TYR A 1185 -0.54 0.59 -12.01
N ARG A 1186 -1.61 0.53 -11.20
CA ARG A 1186 -2.82 -0.22 -11.55
C ARG A 1186 -3.58 0.50 -12.67
N SER A 1187 -4.09 -0.24 -13.65
CA SER A 1187 -5.09 0.32 -14.55
C SER A 1187 -6.44 0.10 -13.90
N ASP A 1188 -7.14 1.17 -13.55
CA ASP A 1188 -8.57 1.09 -13.33
C ASP A 1188 -9.21 1.32 -14.70
N ALA A 1189 -9.49 0.25 -15.46
CA ALA A 1189 -10.28 0.41 -16.67
C ALA A 1189 -11.59 1.07 -16.27
N PHE A 1190 -11.76 2.31 -16.70
CA PHE A 1190 -12.93 3.10 -16.40
C PHE A 1190 -14.08 2.54 -17.24
N LEU A 1191 -14.83 1.59 -16.68
CA LEU A 1191 -16.00 0.95 -17.27
C LEU A 1191 -17.22 1.26 -16.38
N PRO A 1192 -17.96 2.33 -16.66
CA PRO A 1192 -19.11 2.77 -15.88
C PRO A 1192 -20.09 1.60 -15.69
N ARG A 1193 -20.67 1.50 -14.49
CA ARG A 1193 -21.61 0.44 -14.07
C ARG A 1193 -21.02 -0.97 -13.92
N LEU A 1194 -19.79 -1.21 -14.37
CA LEU A 1194 -19.06 -2.46 -14.13
C LEU A 1194 -17.95 -2.31 -13.10
N GLN A 1195 -17.77 -1.13 -12.50
CA GLN A 1195 -16.84 -0.97 -11.40
C GLN A 1195 -17.46 -1.46 -10.09
N TRP A 1196 -16.77 -2.37 -9.42
CA TRP A 1196 -17.02 -2.62 -8.01
C TRP A 1196 -16.58 -1.40 -7.20
N SER A 1197 -17.41 -0.97 -6.25
CA SER A 1197 -17.14 0.17 -5.40
C SER A 1197 -15.87 -0.03 -4.58
N TRP A 1198 -15.21 1.06 -4.18
CA TRP A 1198 -14.02 0.97 -3.34
C TRP A 1198 -14.29 0.22 -2.03
N ALA A 1199 -15.46 0.43 -1.42
CA ALA A 1199 -15.89 -0.31 -0.24
C ALA A 1199 -15.92 -1.83 -0.46
N ARG A 1200 -16.43 -2.29 -1.62
CA ARG A 1200 -16.43 -3.71 -1.98
C ARG A 1200 -15.02 -4.25 -2.22
N LEU A 1201 -14.14 -3.45 -2.82
CA LEU A 1201 -12.74 -3.82 -3.08
C LEU A 1201 -11.94 -3.94 -1.77
N THR A 1202 -12.14 -3.02 -0.82
CA THR A 1202 -11.50 -3.07 0.51
C THR A 1202 -12.02 -4.25 1.36
N ASP A 1203 -13.32 -4.55 1.28
CA ASP A 1203 -13.88 -5.76 1.88
C ASP A 1203 -13.25 -7.03 1.30
N LEU A 1204 -13.17 -7.11 -0.03
CA LEU A 1204 -12.52 -8.23 -0.71
C LEU A 1204 -11.04 -8.34 -0.31
N GLU A 1205 -10.28 -7.24 -0.24
CA GLU A 1205 -8.89 -7.23 0.22
C GLU A 1205 -8.73 -7.86 1.60
N SER A 1206 -9.62 -7.52 2.53
CA SER A 1206 -9.63 -8.07 3.89
C SER A 1206 -9.88 -9.58 3.88
N ARG A 1207 -10.88 -10.04 3.11
CA ARG A 1207 -11.21 -11.48 2.96
C ARG A 1207 -10.10 -12.26 2.28
N VAL A 1208 -9.52 -11.72 1.20
CA VAL A 1208 -8.41 -12.33 0.46
C VAL A 1208 -7.17 -12.45 1.34
N THR A 1209 -6.83 -11.40 2.09
CA THR A 1209 -5.69 -11.41 3.03
C THR A 1209 -5.86 -12.50 4.09
N ALA A 1210 -7.05 -12.59 4.69
CA ALA A 1210 -7.36 -13.64 5.67
C ALA A 1210 -7.22 -15.06 5.09
N ALA A 1211 -7.72 -15.27 3.86
CA ALA A 1211 -7.63 -16.56 3.18
C ALA A 1211 -6.17 -16.96 2.86
N VAL A 1212 -5.35 -16.02 2.37
CA VAL A 1212 -3.92 -16.27 2.07
C VAL A 1212 -3.14 -16.59 3.34
N VAL A 1213 -3.42 -15.90 4.45
CA VAL A 1213 -2.79 -16.18 5.76
C VAL A 1213 -3.18 -17.56 6.26
N ALA A 1214 -4.47 -17.92 6.22
CA ALA A 1214 -4.93 -19.24 6.64
C ALA A 1214 -4.32 -20.39 5.82
N ASP A 1215 -4.21 -20.23 4.49
CA ASP A 1215 -3.57 -21.22 3.61
C ASP A 1215 -2.07 -21.36 3.91
N ALA A 1216 -1.38 -20.25 4.25
CA ALA A 1216 0.02 -20.28 4.65
C ALA A 1216 0.23 -21.00 5.99
N GLU A 1217 -0.63 -20.76 6.99
CA GLU A 1217 -0.58 -21.44 8.29
C GLU A 1217 -0.85 -22.94 8.17
N ASN A 1218 -1.83 -23.35 7.37
CA ASN A 1218 -2.14 -24.76 7.12
C ASN A 1218 -0.97 -25.51 6.44
N ARG A 1219 -0.26 -24.86 5.51
CA ARG A 1219 0.94 -25.44 4.88
C ARG A 1219 2.14 -25.54 5.82
N HIS A 1220 2.24 -24.67 6.83
CA HIS A 1220 3.26 -24.80 7.87
C HIS A 1220 3.00 -25.95 8.84
N GLN A 1221 1.74 -26.38 9.00
CA GLN A 1221 1.37 -27.51 9.86
C GLN A 1221 1.43 -28.87 9.14
N GLY A 1222 1.27 -28.90 7.82
CA GLY A 1222 1.42 -30.11 6.99
C GLY A 1222 2.85 -30.33 6.50
N ARG A 1223 3.42 -31.53 6.71
CA ARG A 1223 4.73 -31.94 6.16
C ARG A 1223 4.71 -32.15 4.64
N PHE A 1224 4.28 -31.17 3.85
CA PHE A 1224 4.48 -31.20 2.40
C PHE A 1224 5.81 -30.52 2.05
N ARG A 1225 6.83 -31.33 1.75
CA ARG A 1225 8.03 -30.88 1.05
C ARG A 1225 7.70 -30.82 -0.44
N THR A 1226 7.44 -29.65 -0.99
CA THR A 1226 7.36 -29.44 -2.44
C THR A 1226 8.52 -28.57 -2.90
N THR A 1227 9.34 -29.16 -3.77
CA THR A 1227 10.64 -28.68 -4.26
C THR A 1227 10.52 -27.76 -5.49
N VAL A 1228 9.34 -27.20 -5.78
CA VAL A 1228 9.10 -26.45 -7.03
C VAL A 1228 8.30 -25.20 -6.73
N LEU A 1229 8.98 -24.13 -6.33
CA LEU A 1229 8.53 -22.74 -6.52
C LEU A 1229 9.81 -21.87 -6.61
N PRO A 1230 10.13 -21.28 -7.78
CA PRO A 1230 11.16 -20.25 -7.85
C PRO A 1230 10.63 -18.96 -7.21
N SER A 1231 11.36 -18.47 -6.21
CA SER A 1231 11.38 -17.09 -5.69
C SER A 1231 10.18 -16.19 -6.01
N MET A 1232 9.08 -16.33 -5.25
CA MET A 1232 8.10 -15.26 -5.05
C MET A 1232 8.41 -14.57 -3.70
N PRO A 1233 8.42 -13.23 -3.60
CA PRO A 1233 8.69 -12.54 -2.33
C PRO A 1233 7.62 -12.87 -1.29
N SER A 1234 8.06 -13.20 -0.07
CA SER A 1234 7.25 -13.71 1.04
C SER A 1234 6.15 -12.74 1.50
N ILE A 1235 4.90 -13.20 1.49
CA ILE A 1235 3.69 -12.49 1.98
C ILE A 1235 3.43 -12.72 3.49
N THR A 1236 4.23 -13.54 4.18
CA THR A 1236 4.04 -13.84 5.62
C THR A 1236 4.85 -12.95 6.59
N ALA A 1237 5.11 -11.68 6.26
CA ALA A 1237 5.80 -10.79 7.18
C ALA A 1237 5.24 -9.36 7.22
#